data_AF-A0A178IMJ8-F1
#
_entry.id   AF-A0A178IMJ8-F1
#
_cell.length_a   1.000
_cell.length_b   1.000
_cell.length_c   1.000
_cell.angle_alpha   90.00
_cell.angle_beta   90.00
_cell.angle_gamma   90.00
#
_symmetry.space_group_name_H-M   'P 1'
#
loop_
_entity.id
_entity.type
_entity.pdbx_description
1 polymer ?
#
loop_
_entity_poly.entity_id
_entity_poly.type
_entity_poly.pdbx_seq_one_letter_code
_entity_poly.pdbx_strand_id
1 'polypeptide(L)'
;MTDTNHTSSTDDSPAVSAASAFLLIGERTNITGSPKFAKAVKAGDWPAAIEIARQQVENGANIIDINVDEALIDGEATMVKFLNLIAAEPDITRVPVMLDSSKWSVLEAGLQCLQGKGIVNSISLKDGEAEFLRRARLLRRYGAAAVVMAFDENGQAATRDEKVRICTRAYELLTTRADFPPEDIIFDPNILTVATGIEEHNNYAVDFFEATRVIKKTLPRAKVSGGVSNVSFSFRGNNPVREAIHTVFLYHAIRAGLDMAIVNAGMLGNYDDLEPALRRHVEDVILNRDPGATDRLIVLADEIKAARENSRLETPDAKPAATAAADAWRGLPVEQRLAHALVKGIDAHIEADTEEARSSARYPRPLDIIEGPLMDGMRVVGDLFGAGKMFLPQVVKSARVMKRSVAYLTPFMEEEKERARAAGENTRAQGRIVLATVKGDVHDIGKNIVGVVLACNNYEVHDLGVMVPCDKILAEARRLGADLVGLSGLITPSLDEMVHVAREMKRAGFDIPLLIGGATTSAAHTAVKIAPEYAPGVVHVLDASRVVNVAGSLLAPGQKSAYLAEITAKQQKQRDDFAARRAKKTLLPLAEARARALPTDWAAVDIPRPGFLGTRVYDDITLDEIIPFIDWSPFFSAWELHGRFPQILTDGVVGAEAAKLHDDAQKLLARIAAEKRFRPRAVIGFWPCNADGDDIELYAPQAAASETANRLNVDLTRGKLTPRERALEAACARALNARTDADLDALYDSIPDARGGTYYGTDIAKHMFADAYASREANISAGAPARAYILDRFQRDMVSGKHPDKPVVIFTAGGPGSGKSETLVQGLVDVRNALVFDSTLTNIDIARALIEAALNGGKFVQIAYVHRPIELAMKFAIERASLKGMFVAPARLGEDHWKAQNALFALVNEYAAEPAVEFIIFDNRARKEDIIRLAAGIDFFNTPANLDERYANREATIQRAIEADAGEIARRMDARNAAARQGSRGAGTGGDRGSHAQANPHWAKRPLIGANTDGLPILPAPLARLHHLRQQFERPEGEHNLCLADYIAPRSSGRLDYIGGFTVTAGDGVEKLAAEFKRAGDDYNAIMTQALGDRIAEALAEKFHKHARDLCGYGRTENLSNEELIRERYRGIRPAPGYPACPDHTEKQTLFRLLDTTAATGVRLTESCAMTPGSSVSGWYFNHPAAKYFGVGKFGRDQVEDYAKRKQIPLAEAERWLGPWLDYDPA
;
A
#
# COMPACT_ATOMS: atom_id res chain seq x y z
N MET A 1 33.35 -50.71 -33.59
CA MET A 1 34.22 -50.05 -34.58
C MET A 1 33.62 -48.69 -34.87
N THR A 2 34.44 -47.66 -34.64
CA THR A 2 34.30 -46.22 -34.95
C THR A 2 33.24 -45.39 -34.21
N ASP A 3 33.74 -44.70 -33.17
CA ASP A 3 33.19 -43.54 -32.44
C ASP A 3 33.22 -42.23 -33.26
N THR A 4 32.34 -41.28 -32.91
CA THR A 4 32.27 -39.91 -33.48
C THR A 4 32.10 -38.90 -32.33
N ASN A 5 33.10 -38.09 -31.98
CA ASN A 5 33.59 -36.82 -32.56
C ASN A 5 33.11 -35.58 -31.78
N HIS A 6 33.97 -35.09 -30.87
CA HIS A 6 33.95 -33.74 -30.32
C HIS A 6 35.14 -32.94 -30.91
N THR A 7 34.88 -31.77 -31.48
CA THR A 7 35.94 -30.78 -31.79
C THR A 7 35.48 -29.36 -31.47
N SER A 8 36.42 -28.63 -30.88
CA SER A 8 36.43 -27.27 -30.35
C SER A 8 36.21 -26.14 -31.38
N SER A 9 35.54 -25.06 -30.96
CA SER A 9 35.57 -23.77 -31.66
C SER A 9 36.00 -22.64 -30.70
N THR A 10 36.90 -21.80 -31.20
CA THR A 10 37.56 -20.66 -30.59
C THR A 10 36.61 -19.51 -30.25
N ASP A 11 36.79 -18.94 -29.05
CA ASP A 11 36.05 -17.82 -28.47
C ASP A 11 36.74 -16.50 -28.83
N ASP A 12 36.12 -15.71 -29.72
CA ASP A 12 36.48 -14.33 -30.02
C ASP A 12 35.22 -13.48 -29.80
N SER A 13 35.01 -13.06 -28.56
CA SER A 13 33.97 -12.11 -28.15
C SER A 13 34.59 -10.72 -27.88
N PRO A 14 34.01 -9.62 -28.39
CA PRO A 14 34.55 -8.29 -28.15
C PRO A 14 34.31 -7.86 -26.70
N ALA A 15 35.38 -7.35 -26.06
CA ALA A 15 35.41 -6.90 -24.68
C ALA A 15 34.29 -5.89 -24.37
N VAL A 16 33.27 -6.34 -23.65
CA VAL A 16 32.29 -5.50 -22.95
C VAL A 16 33.06 -4.61 -21.97
N SER A 17 32.82 -3.30 -21.98
CA SER A 17 33.52 -2.38 -21.06
C SER A 17 33.24 -2.79 -19.61
N ALA A 18 34.32 -3.07 -18.87
CA ALA A 18 34.32 -3.60 -17.50
C ALA A 18 33.59 -2.70 -16.49
N ALA A 19 33.26 -1.45 -16.85
CA ALA A 19 32.55 -0.51 -15.98
C ALA A 19 31.05 -0.82 -15.81
N SER A 20 30.44 -1.67 -16.64
CA SER A 20 28.98 -1.93 -16.58
C SER A 20 28.54 -3.05 -15.61
N ALA A 21 29.46 -3.67 -14.87
CA ALA A 21 29.19 -4.86 -14.04
C ALA A 21 29.69 -4.80 -12.58
N PHE A 22 30.24 -3.67 -12.10
CA PHE A 22 30.79 -3.55 -10.75
C PHE A 22 29.69 -3.37 -9.69
N LEU A 23 29.77 -4.11 -8.57
CA LEU A 23 28.78 -4.07 -7.48
C LEU A 23 29.33 -3.41 -6.20
N LEU A 24 28.54 -2.49 -5.63
CA LEU A 24 28.84 -1.84 -4.36
C LEU A 24 28.21 -2.61 -3.20
N ILE A 25 29.00 -2.96 -2.19
CA ILE A 25 28.53 -3.57 -0.95
C ILE A 25 28.60 -2.51 0.16
N GLY A 26 27.47 -2.17 0.77
CA GLY A 26 27.40 -1.17 1.83
C GLY A 26 27.94 -1.67 3.18
N GLU A 27 28.90 -0.95 3.77
CA GLU A 27 29.62 -1.34 5.01
C GLU A 27 29.05 -0.76 6.35
N ARG A 28 28.02 0.10 6.31
CA ARG A 28 27.56 0.90 7.47
C ARG A 28 26.64 0.15 8.42
N THR A 29 26.19 -1.05 8.07
CA THR A 29 25.44 -2.02 8.91
C THR A 29 26.38 -2.98 9.64
N ASN A 30 27.53 -2.46 10.06
CA ASN A 30 28.57 -3.19 10.75
C ASN A 30 28.83 -2.55 12.12
N ILE A 31 28.61 -3.29 13.20
CA ILE A 31 28.79 -2.77 14.57
C ILE A 31 30.23 -2.31 14.81
N THR A 32 31.21 -3.05 14.30
CA THR A 32 32.63 -2.69 14.46
C THR A 32 33.06 -1.51 13.58
N GLY A 33 32.46 -1.35 12.40
CA GLY A 33 32.80 -0.31 11.41
C GLY A 33 31.95 0.97 11.46
N SER A 34 30.80 0.94 12.14
CA SER A 34 29.82 2.04 12.14
C SER A 34 29.39 2.42 13.55
N PRO A 35 29.97 3.49 14.13
CA PRO A 35 29.60 3.95 15.47
C PRO A 35 28.10 4.28 15.62
N LYS A 36 27.46 4.75 14.55
CA LYS A 36 26.02 5.03 14.52
C LYS A 36 25.21 3.74 14.62
N PHE A 37 25.57 2.70 13.86
CA PHE A 37 24.88 1.42 13.88
C PHE A 37 25.11 0.69 15.20
N ALA A 38 26.34 0.68 15.69
CA ALA A 38 26.69 0.15 17.01
C ALA A 38 25.85 0.80 18.12
N LYS A 39 25.73 2.12 18.11
CA LYS A 39 24.93 2.85 19.10
C LYS A 39 23.45 2.48 19.01
N ALA A 40 22.90 2.41 17.80
CA ALA A 40 21.49 2.06 17.56
C ALA A 40 21.18 0.63 18.07
N VAL A 41 21.99 -0.36 17.68
CA VAL A 41 21.80 -1.76 18.09
C VAL A 41 21.97 -1.92 19.60
N LYS A 42 23.01 -1.31 20.21
CA LYS A 42 23.24 -1.36 21.67
C LYS A 42 22.10 -0.71 22.47
N ALA A 43 21.49 0.34 21.93
CA ALA A 43 20.36 1.01 22.55
C ALA A 43 19.01 0.30 22.31
N GLY A 44 18.98 -0.75 21.48
CA GLY A 44 17.74 -1.38 21.03
C GLY A 44 16.90 -0.48 20.12
N ASP A 45 17.50 0.56 19.53
CA ASP A 45 16.88 1.48 18.57
C ASP A 45 16.90 0.85 17.17
N TRP A 46 16.03 -0.14 16.99
CA TRP A 46 15.88 -0.86 15.73
C TRP A 46 15.46 0.04 14.56
N PRO A 47 14.56 1.04 14.71
CA PRO A 47 14.26 1.99 13.65
C PRO A 47 15.52 2.71 13.13
N ALA A 48 16.39 3.20 14.01
CA ALA A 48 17.64 3.83 13.58
C ALA A 48 18.60 2.85 12.90
N ALA A 49 18.64 1.59 13.34
CA ALA A 49 19.46 0.56 12.70
C ALA A 49 18.95 0.21 11.29
N ILE A 50 17.63 0.11 11.10
CA ILE A 50 16.98 -0.11 9.81
C ILE A 50 17.24 1.08 8.87
N GLU A 51 17.14 2.30 9.38
CA GLU A 51 17.41 3.52 8.63
C GLU A 51 18.83 3.56 8.06
N ILE A 52 19.81 3.11 8.85
CA ILE A 52 21.20 3.00 8.38
C ILE A 52 21.33 1.98 7.24
N ALA A 53 20.57 0.88 7.28
CA ALA A 53 20.53 -0.08 6.18
C ALA A 53 19.89 0.55 4.92
N ARG A 54 18.73 1.22 5.08
CA ARG A 54 17.99 1.88 4.00
C ARG A 54 18.82 2.95 3.29
N GLN A 55 19.47 3.83 4.06
CA GLN A 55 20.34 4.89 3.52
C GLN A 55 21.46 4.34 2.65
N GLN A 56 21.99 3.16 2.94
CA GLN A 56 23.04 2.57 2.10
C GLN A 56 22.50 2.17 0.73
N VAL A 57 21.30 1.60 0.67
CA VAL A 57 20.64 1.24 -0.61
C VAL A 57 20.30 2.50 -1.41
N GLU A 58 19.78 3.52 -0.75
CA GLU A 58 19.46 4.82 -1.37
C GLU A 58 20.72 5.50 -1.94
N ASN A 59 21.85 5.37 -1.25
CA ASN A 59 23.15 5.85 -1.70
C ASN A 59 23.81 4.92 -2.75
N GLY A 60 23.08 3.92 -3.27
CA GLY A 60 23.52 3.11 -4.41
C GLY A 60 24.19 1.78 -4.05
N ALA A 61 24.16 1.32 -2.80
CA ALA A 61 24.63 -0.02 -2.45
C ALA A 61 23.77 -1.09 -3.18
N ASN A 62 24.44 -2.03 -3.84
CA ASN A 62 23.81 -3.15 -4.54
C ASN A 62 23.64 -4.38 -3.65
N ILE A 63 24.39 -4.46 -2.54
CA ILE A 63 24.39 -5.50 -1.51
C ILE A 63 24.59 -4.80 -0.15
N ILE A 64 24.00 -5.31 0.93
CA ILE A 64 24.23 -4.79 2.28
C ILE A 64 25.05 -5.79 3.10
N ASP A 65 26.18 -5.36 3.66
CA ASP A 65 26.99 -6.14 4.59
C ASP A 65 26.52 -5.94 6.04
N ILE A 66 26.11 -7.02 6.69
CA ILE A 66 25.55 -7.00 8.04
C ILE A 66 26.48 -7.73 8.98
N ASN A 67 27.10 -6.98 9.89
CA ASN A 67 27.94 -7.50 10.96
C ASN A 67 27.41 -7.05 12.32
N VAL A 68 27.10 -8.02 13.17
CA VAL A 68 26.59 -7.79 14.53
C VAL A 68 27.56 -8.26 15.62
N ASP A 69 28.83 -8.48 15.27
CA ASP A 69 29.83 -8.96 16.21
C ASP A 69 30.24 -7.87 17.20
N GLU A 70 29.95 -8.12 18.46
CA GLU A 70 30.38 -7.31 19.60
C GLU A 70 30.37 -8.18 20.85
N ALA A 71 31.39 -8.03 21.70
CA ALA A 71 31.54 -8.86 22.90
C ALA A 71 30.34 -8.82 23.87
N LEU A 72 29.57 -7.73 23.87
CA LEU A 72 28.48 -7.48 24.82
C LEU A 72 27.08 -7.69 24.21
N ILE A 73 26.98 -8.17 22.98
CA ILE A 73 25.71 -8.37 22.25
C ILE A 73 25.50 -9.86 21.98
N ASP A 74 24.27 -10.33 22.16
CA ASP A 74 23.86 -11.65 21.68
C ASP A 74 23.75 -11.60 20.14
N GLY A 75 24.83 -12.02 19.47
CA GLY A 75 24.95 -11.95 18.01
C GLY A 75 23.89 -12.77 17.27
N GLU A 76 23.50 -13.96 17.76
CA GLU A 76 22.50 -14.80 17.10
C GLU A 76 21.12 -14.15 17.15
N ALA A 77 20.69 -13.76 18.36
CA ALA A 77 19.40 -13.10 18.54
C ALA A 77 19.33 -11.76 17.80
N THR A 78 20.43 -11.00 17.78
CA THR A 78 20.53 -9.71 17.10
C THR A 78 20.48 -9.87 15.59
N MET A 79 21.23 -10.82 15.01
CA MET A 79 21.22 -11.10 13.58
C MET A 79 19.82 -11.50 13.11
N VAL A 80 19.21 -12.49 13.77
CA VAL A 80 17.85 -12.96 13.44
C VAL A 80 16.84 -11.82 13.53
N LYS A 81 16.89 -11.04 14.61
CA LYS A 81 15.96 -9.92 14.82
C LYS A 81 16.14 -8.85 13.74
N PHE A 82 17.37 -8.45 13.45
CA PHE A 82 17.65 -7.40 12.47
C PHE A 82 17.24 -7.84 11.07
N LEU A 83 17.56 -9.08 10.66
CA LEU A 83 17.16 -9.63 9.37
C LEU A 83 15.64 -9.71 9.21
N ASN A 84 14.92 -10.16 10.23
CA ASN A 84 13.45 -10.20 10.20
C ASN A 84 12.82 -8.80 10.08
N LEU A 85 13.45 -7.78 10.67
CA LEU A 85 12.99 -6.41 10.59
C LEU A 85 13.23 -5.81 9.20
N ILE A 86 14.44 -5.95 8.65
CA ILE A 86 14.73 -5.43 7.30
C ILE A 86 13.99 -6.20 6.21
N ALA A 87 13.60 -7.46 6.46
CA ALA A 87 12.75 -8.24 5.55
C ALA A 87 11.34 -7.66 5.39
N ALA A 88 10.90 -6.79 6.31
CA ALA A 88 9.64 -6.05 6.20
C ALA A 88 9.77 -4.68 5.51
N GLU A 89 10.98 -4.29 5.10
CA GLU A 89 11.28 -3.00 4.48
C GLU A 89 11.48 -3.15 2.97
N PRO A 90 10.54 -2.64 2.13
CA PRO A 90 10.58 -2.84 0.68
C PRO A 90 11.83 -2.28 0.00
N ASP A 91 12.43 -1.21 0.52
CA ASP A 91 13.61 -0.61 -0.09
C ASP A 91 14.87 -1.45 0.14
N ILE A 92 14.99 -2.07 1.32
CA ILE A 92 16.15 -2.89 1.68
C ILE A 92 16.09 -4.27 1.01
N THR A 93 14.90 -4.88 0.91
CA THR A 93 14.70 -6.21 0.31
C THR A 93 14.95 -6.28 -1.20
N ARG A 94 15.16 -5.13 -1.87
CA ARG A 94 15.51 -5.05 -3.29
C ARG A 94 16.95 -5.46 -3.58
N VAL A 95 17.81 -5.52 -2.57
CA VAL A 95 19.23 -5.87 -2.69
C VAL A 95 19.56 -7.10 -1.85
N PRO A 96 20.48 -7.98 -2.30
CA PRO A 96 20.91 -9.13 -1.50
C PRO A 96 21.61 -8.70 -0.20
N VAL A 97 21.59 -9.61 0.79
CA VAL A 97 22.27 -9.43 2.07
C VAL A 97 23.53 -10.28 2.13
N MET A 98 24.62 -9.65 2.55
CA MET A 98 25.88 -10.27 2.93
C MET A 98 25.93 -10.37 4.46
N LEU A 99 26.06 -11.59 4.98
CA LEU A 99 26.17 -11.85 6.42
C LEU A 99 27.64 -11.92 6.80
N ASP A 100 28.04 -11.11 7.77
CA ASP A 100 29.39 -11.09 8.32
C ASP A 100 29.40 -11.35 9.82
N SER A 101 30.21 -12.33 10.22
CA SER A 101 30.49 -12.67 11.61
C SER A 101 31.69 -13.62 11.69
N SER A 102 32.47 -13.44 12.75
CA SER A 102 33.53 -14.35 13.20
C SER A 102 33.00 -15.67 13.77
N LYS A 103 31.70 -15.76 14.09
CA LYS A 103 31.06 -16.95 14.66
C LYS A 103 30.17 -17.63 13.64
N TRP A 104 30.48 -18.89 13.33
CA TRP A 104 29.67 -19.68 12.40
C TRP A 104 28.19 -19.79 12.82
N SER A 105 27.90 -19.91 14.11
CA SER A 105 26.52 -20.05 14.60
C SER A 105 25.66 -18.81 14.30
N VAL A 106 26.24 -17.61 14.32
CA VAL A 106 25.57 -16.35 13.95
C VAL A 106 25.28 -16.31 12.45
N LEU A 107 26.25 -16.70 11.62
CA LEU A 107 26.08 -16.79 10.17
C LEU A 107 24.98 -17.79 9.81
N GLU A 108 24.98 -18.96 10.43
CA GLU A 108 23.98 -20.00 10.19
C GLU A 108 22.58 -19.57 10.65
N ALA A 109 22.45 -18.94 11.82
CA ALA A 109 21.18 -18.36 12.26
C ALA A 109 20.66 -17.28 11.29
N GLY A 110 21.55 -16.44 10.77
CA GLY A 110 21.18 -15.44 9.76
C GLY A 110 20.71 -16.05 8.44
N LEU A 111 21.41 -17.08 7.94
CA LEU A 111 21.04 -17.78 6.71
C LEU A 111 19.63 -18.39 6.76
N GLN A 112 19.20 -18.84 7.93
CA GLN A 112 17.85 -19.37 8.15
C GLN A 112 16.74 -18.31 8.02
N CYS A 113 17.09 -17.02 8.05
CA CYS A 113 16.15 -15.90 8.01
C CYS A 113 16.16 -15.12 6.69
N LEU A 114 17.10 -15.38 5.78
CA LEU A 114 17.25 -14.61 4.55
C LEU A 114 16.14 -14.92 3.52
N GLN A 115 15.67 -13.85 2.86
CA GLN A 115 14.79 -13.95 1.70
C GLN A 115 15.66 -13.92 0.43
N GLY A 116 15.69 -15.03 -0.31
CA GLY A 116 16.49 -15.18 -1.53
C GLY A 116 17.94 -15.59 -1.27
N LYS A 117 18.81 -15.38 -2.26
CA LYS A 117 20.20 -15.84 -2.23
C LYS A 117 21.09 -14.92 -1.39
N GLY A 118 21.49 -15.38 -0.20
CA GLY A 118 22.44 -14.70 0.67
C GLY A 118 23.90 -14.86 0.25
N ILE A 119 24.77 -14.01 0.79
CA ILE A 119 26.23 -14.12 0.67
C ILE A 119 26.81 -14.23 2.09
N VAL A 120 27.76 -15.13 2.32
CA VAL A 120 28.46 -15.23 3.61
C VAL A 120 29.87 -14.69 3.50
N ASN A 121 30.20 -13.72 4.35
CA ASN A 121 31.50 -13.10 4.48
C ASN A 121 32.09 -13.41 5.86
N SER A 122 33.11 -14.26 6.01
CA SER A 122 33.72 -15.11 5.00
C SER A 122 34.00 -16.50 5.57
N ILE A 123 34.29 -17.44 4.67
CA ILE A 123 34.95 -18.71 5.03
C ILE A 123 36.41 -18.65 4.60
N SER A 124 37.28 -19.41 5.27
CA SER A 124 38.70 -19.49 4.90
C SER A 124 39.32 -20.81 5.32
N LEU A 125 40.55 -21.07 4.87
CA LEU A 125 41.30 -22.29 5.17
C LEU A 125 42.02 -22.26 6.53
N LYS A 126 41.96 -21.14 7.27
CA LYS A 126 42.67 -20.96 8.55
C LYS A 126 42.33 -22.02 9.61
N ASP A 127 41.09 -22.50 9.61
CA ASP A 127 40.59 -23.51 10.56
C ASP A 127 40.82 -24.95 10.04
N GLY A 128 41.56 -25.10 8.94
CA GLY A 128 41.84 -26.36 8.26
C GLY A 128 40.81 -26.73 7.19
N GLU A 129 41.26 -27.55 6.24
CA GLU A 129 40.47 -27.98 5.07
C GLU A 129 39.13 -28.66 5.44
N ALA A 130 39.11 -29.49 6.48
CA ALA A 130 37.90 -30.22 6.88
C ALA A 130 36.77 -29.27 7.30
N GLU A 131 37.12 -28.23 8.06
CA GLU A 131 36.19 -27.19 8.52
C GLU A 131 35.70 -26.35 7.33
N PHE A 132 36.62 -25.93 6.47
CA PHE A 132 36.34 -25.17 5.26
C PHE A 132 35.33 -25.89 4.36
N LEU A 133 35.55 -27.18 4.08
CA LEU A 133 34.64 -28.00 3.28
C LEU A 133 33.29 -28.24 3.98
N ARG A 134 33.26 -28.37 5.31
CA ARG A 134 32.00 -28.49 6.06
C ARG A 134 31.15 -27.23 5.87
N ARG A 135 31.74 -26.05 6.10
CA ARG A 135 31.06 -24.75 5.94
C ARG A 135 30.60 -24.56 4.49
N ALA A 136 31.44 -24.85 3.51
CA ALA A 136 31.07 -24.76 2.09
C ALA A 136 29.85 -25.63 1.73
N ARG A 137 29.78 -26.88 2.20
CA ARG A 137 28.62 -27.75 1.96
C ARG A 137 27.35 -27.24 2.63
N LEU A 138 27.46 -26.61 3.81
CA LEU A 138 26.32 -25.97 4.46
C LEU A 138 25.85 -24.75 3.68
N LEU A 139 26.76 -23.86 3.26
CA LEU A 139 26.39 -22.71 2.42
C LEU A 139 25.67 -23.14 1.14
N ARG A 140 26.17 -24.20 0.48
CA ARG A 140 25.52 -24.78 -0.70
C ARG A 140 24.11 -25.30 -0.38
N ARG A 141 23.92 -25.95 0.77
CA ARG A 141 22.60 -26.43 1.21
C ARG A 141 21.61 -25.28 1.44
N TYR A 142 22.07 -24.16 1.98
CA TYR A 142 21.26 -22.94 2.13
C TYR A 142 21.13 -22.14 0.81
N GLY A 143 21.78 -22.57 -0.28
CA GLY A 143 21.76 -21.87 -1.56
C GLY A 143 22.54 -20.55 -1.58
N ALA A 144 23.43 -20.32 -0.62
CA ALA A 144 24.18 -19.07 -0.45
C ALA A 144 25.51 -19.06 -1.21
N ALA A 145 25.96 -17.87 -1.63
CA ALA A 145 27.31 -17.65 -2.14
C ALA A 145 28.32 -17.43 -0.99
N ALA A 146 29.61 -17.61 -1.29
CA ALA A 146 30.66 -17.54 -0.27
C ALA A 146 31.75 -16.53 -0.65
N VAL A 147 32.03 -15.59 0.26
CA VAL A 147 33.29 -14.86 0.24
C VAL A 147 34.36 -15.74 0.87
N VAL A 148 35.44 -15.95 0.14
CA VAL A 148 36.58 -16.78 0.52
C VAL A 148 37.78 -15.88 0.74
N MET A 149 38.09 -15.64 2.01
CA MET A 149 39.21 -14.80 2.40
C MET A 149 40.54 -15.55 2.18
N ALA A 150 41.54 -14.87 1.61
CA ALA A 150 42.88 -15.42 1.37
C ALA A 150 43.69 -15.57 2.68
N PHE A 151 43.25 -16.50 3.51
CA PHE A 151 43.82 -16.83 4.81
C PHE A 151 43.80 -18.36 4.96
N ASP A 152 44.99 -18.96 5.00
CA ASP A 152 45.18 -20.40 5.22
C ASP A 152 45.82 -20.70 6.58
N GLU A 153 46.16 -21.95 6.83
CA GLU A 153 46.72 -22.43 8.08
C GLU A 153 48.08 -21.78 8.43
N ASN A 154 48.75 -21.14 7.46
CA ASN A 154 50.03 -20.47 7.65
C ASN A 154 49.90 -18.95 7.88
N GLY A 155 48.70 -18.38 7.74
CA GLY A 155 48.48 -16.96 7.93
C GLY A 155 47.69 -16.27 6.82
N GLN A 156 47.55 -14.95 6.97
CA GLN A 156 46.90 -14.08 6.00
C GLN A 156 47.87 -13.78 4.84
N ALA A 157 47.40 -13.88 3.60
CA ALA A 157 48.22 -13.58 2.43
C ALA A 157 48.52 -12.08 2.29
N ALA A 158 49.80 -11.73 2.32
CA ALA A 158 50.30 -10.37 2.13
C ALA A 158 50.79 -10.13 0.69
N THR A 159 51.56 -11.06 0.14
CA THR A 159 52.18 -10.93 -1.19
C THR A 159 51.26 -11.40 -2.32
N ARG A 160 51.50 -10.95 -3.57
CA ARG A 160 50.78 -11.44 -4.76
C ARG A 160 50.72 -12.97 -4.82
N ASP A 161 51.87 -13.63 -4.64
CA ASP A 161 52.00 -15.07 -4.84
C ASP A 161 51.23 -15.87 -3.78
N GLU A 162 51.22 -15.41 -2.53
CA GLU A 162 50.42 -16.01 -1.48
C GLU A 162 48.93 -15.84 -1.73
N LYS A 163 48.50 -14.65 -2.15
CA LYS A 163 47.08 -14.38 -2.48
C LYS A 163 46.60 -15.36 -3.56
N VAL A 164 47.35 -15.49 -4.66
CA VAL A 164 47.02 -16.39 -5.76
C VAL A 164 47.06 -17.86 -5.31
N ARG A 165 48.09 -18.27 -4.57
CA ARG A 165 48.23 -19.66 -4.09
C ARG A 165 47.05 -20.08 -3.22
N ILE A 166 46.64 -19.26 -2.26
CA ILE A 166 45.54 -19.57 -1.35
C ILE A 166 44.20 -19.60 -2.09
N CYS A 167 43.91 -18.59 -2.92
CA CYS A 167 42.68 -18.56 -3.70
C CYS A 167 42.57 -19.75 -4.67
N THR A 168 43.68 -20.14 -5.31
CA THR A 168 43.72 -21.31 -6.22
C THR A 168 43.43 -22.60 -5.46
N ARG A 169 44.10 -22.84 -4.33
CA ARG A 169 43.85 -24.01 -3.48
C ARG A 169 42.39 -24.06 -3.01
N ALA A 170 41.84 -22.93 -2.59
CA ALA A 170 40.44 -22.86 -2.15
C ALA A 170 39.45 -23.12 -3.29
N TYR A 171 39.71 -22.60 -4.50
CA TYR A 171 38.90 -22.86 -5.70
C TYR A 171 38.84 -24.35 -6.03
N GLU A 172 40.00 -25.01 -6.06
CA GLU A 172 40.09 -26.45 -6.33
C GLU A 172 39.31 -27.26 -5.31
N LEU A 173 39.46 -26.96 -4.01
CA LEU A 173 38.74 -27.65 -2.94
C LEU A 173 37.22 -27.46 -3.05
N LEU A 174 36.76 -26.24 -3.30
CA LEU A 174 35.34 -25.92 -3.42
C LEU A 174 34.69 -26.61 -4.63
N THR A 175 35.32 -26.50 -5.79
CA THR A 175 34.76 -27.02 -7.05
C THR A 175 34.85 -28.54 -7.14
N THR A 176 35.93 -29.15 -6.66
CA THR A 176 36.14 -30.61 -6.81
C THR A 176 35.64 -31.44 -5.63
N ARG A 177 35.72 -30.93 -4.38
CA ARG A 177 35.40 -31.72 -3.17
C ARG A 177 34.11 -31.30 -2.46
N ALA A 178 33.63 -30.09 -2.70
CA ALA A 178 32.34 -29.61 -2.19
C ALA A 178 31.27 -29.46 -3.28
N ASP A 179 31.66 -29.58 -4.56
CA ASP A 179 30.78 -29.39 -5.73
C ASP A 179 30.02 -28.05 -5.62
N PHE A 180 30.79 -27.02 -5.26
CA PHE A 180 30.30 -25.64 -5.09
C PHE A 180 30.34 -24.92 -6.43
N PRO A 181 29.27 -24.24 -6.87
CA PRO A 181 29.24 -23.55 -8.16
C PRO A 181 30.34 -22.49 -8.27
N PRO A 182 31.21 -22.50 -9.29
CA PRO A 182 32.28 -21.52 -9.45
C PRO A 182 31.81 -20.06 -9.46
N GLU A 183 30.65 -19.78 -10.05
CA GLU A 183 30.03 -18.46 -10.09
C GLU A 183 29.59 -17.92 -8.71
N ASP A 184 29.48 -18.78 -7.70
CA ASP A 184 29.12 -18.43 -6.33
C ASP A 184 30.33 -18.27 -5.40
N ILE A 185 31.54 -18.43 -5.95
CA ILE A 185 32.80 -18.21 -5.25
C ILE A 185 33.23 -16.76 -5.46
N ILE A 186 33.36 -16.01 -4.36
CA ILE A 186 33.85 -14.64 -4.35
C ILE A 186 35.15 -14.63 -3.55
N PHE A 187 36.30 -14.40 -4.17
CA PHE A 187 37.56 -14.29 -3.43
C PHE A 187 37.70 -12.91 -2.80
N ASP A 188 38.16 -12.85 -1.55
CA ASP A 188 38.76 -11.66 -0.95
C ASP A 188 40.26 -11.90 -0.80
N PRO A 189 41.09 -11.39 -1.73
CA PRO A 189 42.55 -11.49 -1.67
C PRO A 189 43.20 -10.68 -0.54
N ASN A 190 42.43 -10.08 0.37
CA ASN A 190 42.85 -9.13 1.40
C ASN A 190 43.36 -7.81 0.83
N ILE A 191 42.56 -6.75 0.95
CA ILE A 191 43.05 -5.38 0.83
C ILE A 191 43.77 -5.03 2.13
N LEU A 192 45.05 -4.68 2.04
CA LEU A 192 45.90 -4.29 3.17
C LEU A 192 46.24 -2.80 3.13
N THR A 193 46.55 -2.24 4.29
CA THR A 193 46.81 -0.82 4.49
C THR A 193 48.09 -0.36 3.80
N VAL A 194 48.03 0.73 3.03
CA VAL A 194 49.21 1.40 2.45
C VAL A 194 49.53 2.71 3.19
N ALA A 195 50.64 3.35 2.80
CA ALA A 195 51.09 4.62 3.40
C ALA A 195 51.22 4.58 4.93
N THR A 196 51.71 3.46 5.47
CA THR A 196 51.94 3.29 6.92
C THR A 196 53.31 3.79 7.36
N GLY A 197 54.18 4.19 6.42
CA GLY A 197 55.60 4.50 6.66
C GLY A 197 56.51 3.28 6.79
N ILE A 198 56.00 2.08 6.51
CA ILE A 198 56.75 0.81 6.51
C ILE A 198 56.94 0.40 5.05
N GLU A 199 58.20 0.21 4.62
CA GLU A 199 58.55 0.01 3.21
C GLU A 199 57.87 -1.23 2.62
N GLU A 200 57.79 -2.30 3.39
CA GLU A 200 57.16 -3.57 3.02
C GLU A 200 55.66 -3.41 2.72
N HIS A 201 55.00 -2.36 3.23
CA HIS A 201 53.58 -2.10 3.03
C HIS A 201 53.28 -1.29 1.77
N ASN A 202 54.29 -0.64 1.18
CA ASN A 202 54.10 0.24 0.03
C ASN A 202 53.53 -0.50 -1.19
N ASN A 203 53.85 -1.78 -1.33
CA ASN A 203 53.45 -2.57 -2.50
C ASN A 203 52.08 -3.28 -2.36
N TYR A 204 51.43 -3.22 -1.19
CA TYR A 204 50.23 -4.03 -0.92
C TYR A 204 49.06 -3.78 -1.89
N ALA A 205 48.85 -2.54 -2.33
CA ALA A 205 47.81 -2.24 -3.32
C ALA A 205 48.14 -2.82 -4.71
N VAL A 206 49.41 -2.74 -5.13
CA VAL A 206 49.89 -3.33 -6.39
C VAL A 206 49.79 -4.85 -6.35
N ASP A 207 50.21 -5.48 -5.25
CA ASP A 207 50.10 -6.93 -5.05
C ASP A 207 48.65 -7.40 -5.12
N PHE A 208 47.70 -6.62 -4.59
CA PHE A 208 46.27 -6.89 -4.73
C PHE A 208 45.80 -6.80 -6.19
N PHE A 209 46.19 -5.77 -6.94
CA PHE A 209 45.82 -5.62 -8.35
C PHE A 209 46.38 -6.76 -9.21
N GLU A 210 47.64 -7.12 -9.03
CA GLU A 210 48.26 -8.22 -9.77
C GLU A 210 47.64 -9.57 -9.40
N ALA A 211 47.39 -9.83 -8.11
CA ALA A 211 46.71 -11.05 -7.69
C ALA A 211 45.30 -11.14 -8.29
N THR A 212 44.56 -10.02 -8.32
CA THR A 212 43.23 -9.95 -8.94
C THR A 212 43.30 -10.32 -10.42
N ARG A 213 44.24 -9.76 -11.19
CA ARG A 213 44.41 -10.12 -12.61
C ARG A 213 44.68 -11.61 -12.80
N VAL A 214 45.53 -12.20 -11.96
CA VAL A 214 45.86 -13.63 -12.04
C VAL A 214 44.64 -14.46 -11.69
N ILE A 215 43.96 -14.18 -10.57
CA ILE A 215 42.74 -14.88 -10.14
C ILE A 215 41.67 -14.85 -11.24
N LYS A 216 41.38 -13.68 -11.81
CA LYS A 216 40.40 -13.55 -12.90
C LYS A 216 40.79 -14.31 -14.16
N LYS A 217 42.09 -14.45 -14.43
CA LYS A 217 42.61 -15.18 -15.59
C LYS A 217 42.60 -16.70 -15.38
N THR A 218 42.93 -17.19 -14.19
CA THR A 218 43.16 -18.61 -13.93
C THR A 218 41.97 -19.34 -13.30
N LEU A 219 41.08 -18.62 -12.60
CA LEU A 219 39.96 -19.19 -11.86
C LEU A 219 38.64 -18.76 -12.53
N PRO A 220 38.16 -19.49 -13.55
CA PRO A 220 37.03 -19.05 -14.37
C PRO A 220 35.74 -18.96 -13.54
N ARG A 221 34.92 -17.96 -13.88
CA ARG A 221 33.62 -17.62 -13.24
C ARG A 221 33.69 -17.15 -11.78
N ALA A 222 34.80 -17.35 -11.07
CA ALA A 222 34.99 -16.78 -9.75
C ALA A 222 35.00 -15.24 -9.80
N LYS A 223 34.47 -14.63 -8.74
CA LYS A 223 34.46 -13.18 -8.55
C LYS A 223 35.54 -12.75 -7.58
N VAL A 224 35.89 -11.48 -7.57
CA VAL A 224 36.83 -10.87 -6.61
C VAL A 224 36.17 -9.70 -5.91
N SER A 225 36.34 -9.64 -4.58
CA SER A 225 35.86 -8.61 -3.67
C SER A 225 36.98 -8.11 -2.76
N GLY A 226 36.73 -7.04 -2.01
CA GLY A 226 37.58 -6.61 -0.91
C GLY A 226 37.02 -5.40 -0.15
N GLY A 227 37.43 -5.26 1.12
CA GLY A 227 37.12 -4.11 1.97
C GLY A 227 38.01 -2.90 1.68
N VAL A 228 37.48 -1.90 0.97
CA VAL A 228 38.27 -0.72 0.53
C VAL A 228 38.68 0.15 1.71
N SER A 229 37.88 0.18 2.77
CA SER A 229 38.22 0.92 4.00
C SER A 229 39.60 0.56 4.56
N ASN A 230 40.07 -0.67 4.35
CA ASN A 230 41.36 -1.16 4.82
C ASN A 230 42.55 -0.47 4.14
N VAL A 231 42.46 -0.10 2.84
CA VAL A 231 43.59 0.54 2.15
C VAL A 231 43.97 1.89 2.78
N SER A 232 42.98 2.58 3.34
CA SER A 232 43.09 3.96 3.85
C SER A 232 43.35 4.08 5.36
N PHE A 233 43.61 2.97 6.05
CA PHE A 233 43.58 2.92 7.52
C PHE A 233 44.56 3.90 8.20
N SER A 234 45.71 4.19 7.55
CA SER A 234 46.72 5.14 8.01
C SER A 234 46.21 6.58 8.13
N PHE A 235 45.11 6.94 7.45
CA PHE A 235 44.56 8.30 7.41
C PHE A 235 43.26 8.47 8.19
N ARG A 236 43.00 7.63 9.20
CA ARG A 236 41.82 7.73 10.06
C ARG A 236 41.67 9.15 10.66
N GLY A 237 40.49 9.73 10.49
CA GLY A 237 40.19 11.12 10.90
C GLY A 237 40.40 12.17 9.81
N ASN A 238 41.02 11.82 8.67
CA ASN A 238 41.18 12.71 7.52
C ASN A 238 40.30 12.24 6.35
N ASN A 239 38.99 12.51 6.44
CA ASN A 239 38.01 12.00 5.46
C ASN A 239 38.31 12.39 4.00
N PRO A 240 38.70 13.65 3.66
CA PRO A 240 39.00 14.02 2.28
C PRO A 240 40.11 13.15 1.64
N VAL A 241 41.18 12.88 2.39
CA VAL A 241 42.28 12.04 1.89
C VAL A 241 41.84 10.59 1.78
N ARG A 242 41.04 10.08 2.72
CA ARG A 242 40.48 8.72 2.65
C ARG A 242 39.56 8.52 1.45
N GLU A 243 38.68 9.49 1.18
CA GLU A 243 37.77 9.49 0.03
C GLU A 243 38.56 9.47 -1.29
N ALA A 244 39.64 10.27 -1.37
CA ALA A 244 40.54 10.25 -2.52
C ALA A 244 41.24 8.90 -2.69
N ILE A 245 41.77 8.30 -1.61
CA ILE A 245 42.39 6.96 -1.61
C ILE A 245 41.40 5.90 -2.08
N HIS A 246 40.17 5.90 -1.57
CA HIS A 246 39.13 4.95 -1.97
C HIS A 246 38.80 5.08 -3.46
N THR A 247 38.61 6.31 -3.93
CA THR A 247 38.26 6.62 -5.32
C THR A 247 39.35 6.17 -6.29
N VAL A 248 40.62 6.49 -6.01
CA VAL A 248 41.77 6.09 -6.84
C VAL A 248 42.01 4.58 -6.78
N PHE A 249 41.93 3.97 -5.59
CA PHE A 249 42.09 2.53 -5.45
C PHE A 249 41.05 1.77 -6.29
N LEU A 250 39.77 2.13 -6.17
CA LEU A 250 38.69 1.50 -6.94
C LEU A 250 38.86 1.68 -8.44
N TYR A 251 39.27 2.88 -8.89
CA TYR A 251 39.55 3.14 -10.31
C TYR A 251 40.57 2.14 -10.89
N HIS A 252 41.64 1.83 -10.15
CA HIS A 252 42.64 0.85 -10.57
C HIS A 252 42.20 -0.60 -10.35
N ALA A 253 41.54 -0.90 -9.24
CA ALA A 253 41.10 -2.26 -8.88
C ALA A 253 40.06 -2.81 -9.87
N ILE A 254 39.08 -1.99 -10.26
CA ILE A 254 38.05 -2.36 -11.24
C ILE A 254 38.71 -2.71 -12.59
N ARG A 255 39.70 -1.92 -13.02
CA ARG A 255 40.47 -2.20 -14.26
C ARG A 255 41.37 -3.44 -14.14
N ALA A 256 41.77 -3.81 -12.93
CA ALA A 256 42.46 -5.06 -12.65
C ALA A 256 41.53 -6.28 -12.63
N GLY A 257 40.20 -6.07 -12.60
CA GLY A 257 39.18 -7.11 -12.66
C GLY A 257 38.41 -7.33 -11.35
N LEU A 258 38.42 -6.35 -10.43
CA LEU A 258 37.58 -6.38 -9.23
C LEU A 258 36.10 -6.33 -9.62
N ASP A 259 35.29 -7.29 -9.15
CA ASP A 259 33.88 -7.40 -9.50
C ASP A 259 32.97 -6.65 -8.51
N MET A 260 33.38 -6.56 -7.24
CA MET A 260 32.60 -5.90 -6.19
C MET A 260 33.50 -5.36 -5.08
N ALA A 261 33.00 -4.43 -4.27
CA ALA A 261 33.77 -3.89 -3.14
C ALA A 261 32.91 -3.49 -1.95
N ILE A 262 33.43 -3.71 -0.74
CA ILE A 262 32.81 -3.27 0.51
C ILE A 262 33.28 -1.84 0.81
N VAL A 263 32.33 -0.91 0.80
CA VAL A 263 32.55 0.54 0.82
C VAL A 263 31.46 1.27 1.59
N ASN A 264 31.74 2.50 2.01
CA ASN A 264 30.70 3.46 2.35
C ASN A 264 30.17 4.11 1.05
N ALA A 265 29.02 3.63 0.57
CA ALA A 265 28.43 4.07 -0.70
C ALA A 265 28.28 5.61 -0.82
N GLY A 266 28.00 6.30 0.29
CA GLY A 266 27.86 7.77 0.31
C GLY A 266 29.17 8.57 0.34
N MET A 267 30.34 7.92 0.35
CA MET A 267 31.67 8.57 0.40
C MET A 267 32.48 8.40 -0.89
N LEU A 268 31.90 7.87 -1.96
CA LEU A 268 32.60 7.69 -3.23
C LEU A 268 32.51 8.95 -4.09
N GLY A 269 33.67 9.54 -4.40
CA GLY A 269 33.79 10.66 -5.32
C GLY A 269 34.00 10.22 -6.77
N ASN A 270 33.85 11.14 -7.70
CA ASN A 270 34.25 10.93 -9.09
C ASN A 270 35.77 11.15 -9.22
N TYR A 271 36.47 10.23 -9.88
CA TYR A 271 37.92 10.28 -10.05
C TYR A 271 38.41 11.53 -10.79
N ASP A 272 37.61 12.06 -11.73
CA ASP A 272 37.97 13.28 -12.48
C ASP A 272 37.71 14.57 -11.71
N ASP A 273 36.91 14.52 -10.66
CA ASP A 273 36.57 15.66 -9.81
C ASP A 273 37.55 15.82 -8.63
N LEU A 274 38.49 14.88 -8.46
CA LEU A 274 39.55 14.98 -7.45
C LEU A 274 40.53 16.10 -7.81
N GLU A 275 40.91 16.89 -6.81
CA GLU A 275 41.91 17.94 -6.97
C GLU A 275 43.20 17.35 -7.58
N PRO A 276 43.74 17.92 -8.67
CA PRO A 276 44.80 17.29 -9.45
C PRO A 276 46.06 16.91 -8.67
N ALA A 277 46.48 17.72 -7.68
CA ALA A 277 47.65 17.42 -6.86
C ALA A 277 47.36 16.26 -5.90
N LEU A 278 46.25 16.30 -5.15
CA LEU A 278 45.82 15.22 -4.25
C LEU A 278 45.65 13.90 -5.01
N ARG A 279 45.03 13.92 -6.19
CA ARG A 279 44.88 12.74 -7.05
C ARG A 279 46.24 12.14 -7.41
N ARG A 280 47.20 12.96 -7.83
CA ARG A 280 48.56 12.50 -8.17
C ARG A 280 49.28 11.88 -6.98
N HIS A 281 49.25 12.53 -5.81
CA HIS A 281 49.89 12.01 -4.60
C HIS A 281 49.29 10.69 -4.13
N VAL A 282 47.97 10.55 -4.23
CA VAL A 282 47.28 9.30 -3.92
C VAL A 282 47.64 8.20 -4.94
N GLU A 283 47.70 8.52 -6.24
CA GLU A 283 48.15 7.55 -7.26
C GLU A 283 49.57 7.05 -7.02
N ASP A 284 50.49 7.94 -6.67
CA ASP A 284 51.89 7.57 -6.40
C ASP A 284 51.98 6.55 -5.27
N VAL A 285 51.15 6.69 -4.23
CA VAL A 285 51.04 5.74 -3.12
C VAL A 285 50.34 4.44 -3.55
N ILE A 286 49.18 4.52 -4.19
CA ILE A 286 48.38 3.33 -4.58
C ILE A 286 49.12 2.45 -5.59
N LEU A 287 49.88 3.05 -6.49
CA LEU A 287 50.62 2.35 -7.55
C LEU A 287 52.10 2.14 -7.21
N ASN A 288 52.53 2.54 -6.01
CA ASN A 288 53.91 2.43 -5.56
C ASN A 288 54.92 2.98 -6.59
N ARG A 289 54.66 4.18 -7.15
CA ARG A 289 55.45 4.77 -8.24
C ARG A 289 56.73 5.44 -7.77
N ASP A 290 56.77 5.88 -6.52
CA ASP A 290 57.86 6.67 -5.95
C ASP A 290 58.08 6.28 -4.47
N PRO A 291 59.31 5.95 -4.05
CA PRO A 291 59.65 5.64 -2.66
C PRO A 291 59.26 6.73 -1.64
N GLY A 292 59.24 8.01 -2.03
CA GLY A 292 58.86 9.14 -1.19
C GLY A 292 57.37 9.51 -1.24
N ALA A 293 56.53 8.72 -1.91
CA ALA A 293 55.11 9.03 -2.09
C ALA A 293 54.34 9.11 -0.77
N THR A 294 54.61 8.17 0.15
CA THR A 294 53.97 8.10 1.47
C THR A 294 54.20 9.37 2.27
N ASP A 295 55.45 9.82 2.39
CA ASP A 295 55.80 11.01 3.17
C ASP A 295 55.14 12.27 2.60
N ARG A 296 55.12 12.41 1.27
CA ARG A 296 54.46 13.57 0.62
C ARG A 296 52.95 13.57 0.83
N LEU A 297 52.30 12.41 0.76
CA LEU A 297 50.87 12.32 1.00
C LEU A 297 50.53 12.63 2.47
N ILE A 298 51.38 12.22 3.42
CA ILE A 298 51.22 12.58 4.84
C ILE A 298 51.32 14.09 5.05
N VAL A 299 52.33 14.75 4.47
CA VAL A 299 52.48 16.22 4.56
C VAL A 299 51.26 16.94 3.98
N LEU A 300 50.81 16.54 2.78
CA LEU A 300 49.62 17.13 2.15
C LEU A 300 48.35 16.87 2.99
N ALA A 301 48.23 15.69 3.59
CA ALA A 301 47.10 15.36 4.46
C ALA A 301 47.04 16.28 5.69
N ASP A 302 48.19 16.60 6.29
CA ASP A 302 48.29 17.52 7.42
C ASP A 302 47.97 18.97 7.01
N GLU A 303 48.40 19.42 5.82
CA GLU A 303 48.04 20.73 5.27
C GLU A 303 46.52 20.87 5.04
N ILE A 304 45.90 19.86 4.44
CA ILE A 304 44.44 19.81 4.21
C ILE A 304 43.68 19.82 5.54
N LYS A 305 44.20 19.12 6.55
CA LYS A 305 43.60 19.09 7.89
C LYS A 305 43.72 20.45 8.58
N ALA A 306 44.89 21.10 8.52
CA ALA A 306 45.14 22.41 9.12
C ALA A 306 44.28 23.52 8.48
N ALA A 307 44.12 23.52 7.15
CA ALA A 307 43.23 24.45 6.46
C ALA A 307 41.76 24.33 6.90
N ARG A 308 41.33 23.11 7.25
CA ARG A 308 39.97 22.81 7.70
C ARG A 308 39.72 23.11 9.18
N GLU A 309 40.75 23.02 10.01
CA GLU A 309 40.69 23.44 11.42
C GLU A 309 40.68 24.97 11.55
N ASN A 310 41.43 25.69 10.69
CA ASN A 310 41.40 27.15 10.62
C ASN A 310 40.05 27.71 10.16
N SER A 311 39.29 26.97 9.35
CA SER A 311 37.92 27.33 8.93
C SER A 311 36.83 26.90 9.94
N ARG A 312 37.20 26.19 11.02
CA ARG A 312 36.30 25.80 12.14
C ARG A 312 36.40 26.70 13.37
N LEU A 313 37.29 27.70 13.37
CA LEU A 313 37.50 28.63 14.47
C LEU A 313 36.54 29.84 14.49
N GLU A 314 35.59 29.93 13.55
CA GLU A 314 34.44 30.84 13.67
C GLU A 314 33.30 30.14 14.43
N THR A 315 32.84 30.79 15.50
CA THR A 315 32.21 30.17 16.69
C THR A 315 30.79 29.60 16.53
N PRO A 316 30.36 28.62 17.36
CA PRO A 316 29.08 27.89 17.24
C PRO A 316 27.89 28.47 18.03
N ASP A 317 27.90 29.77 18.41
CA ASP A 317 26.88 30.34 19.32
C ASP A 317 26.27 31.68 18.87
N ALA A 318 26.10 31.88 17.56
CA ALA A 318 25.28 33.00 17.05
C ALA A 318 23.92 32.49 16.57
N LYS A 319 22.87 32.70 17.37
CA LYS A 319 21.49 32.73 16.88
C LYS A 319 21.41 33.72 15.70
N PRO A 320 20.77 33.37 14.57
CA PRO A 320 20.57 34.35 13.51
C PRO A 320 19.60 35.41 14.00
N ALA A 321 20.12 36.62 14.25
CA ALA A 321 19.32 37.82 14.30
C ALA A 321 18.77 38.07 12.87
N ALA A 322 17.58 37.57 12.62
CA ALA A 322 16.80 37.92 11.44
C ALA A 322 16.43 39.40 11.54
N THR A 323 17.14 40.27 10.79
CA THR A 323 16.60 41.49 10.14
C THR A 323 17.66 42.38 9.46
N ALA A 324 18.96 42.26 9.72
CA ALA A 324 19.95 43.20 9.15
C ALA A 324 20.63 42.75 7.84
N ALA A 325 20.57 41.46 7.47
CA ALA A 325 21.29 40.93 6.30
C ALA A 325 20.49 40.99 4.97
N ALA A 326 19.21 41.33 5.00
CA ALA A 326 18.32 41.21 3.84
C ALA A 326 18.63 42.18 2.69
N ASP A 327 19.31 43.31 2.95
CA ASP A 327 19.52 44.39 1.97
C ASP A 327 20.96 44.57 1.48
N ALA A 328 21.93 43.78 1.97
CA ALA A 328 23.35 43.96 1.58
C ALA A 328 23.59 43.78 0.07
N TRP A 329 22.81 42.92 -0.60
CA TRP A 329 22.91 42.67 -2.04
C TRP A 329 22.40 43.84 -2.89
N ARG A 330 21.59 44.76 -2.33
CA ARG A 330 21.09 45.94 -3.05
C ARG A 330 22.19 46.93 -3.40
N GLY A 331 23.32 46.90 -2.67
CA GLY A 331 24.50 47.70 -2.97
C GLY A 331 25.38 47.17 -4.11
N LEU A 332 25.07 45.99 -4.67
CA LEU A 332 25.83 45.40 -5.77
C LEU A 332 25.51 46.07 -7.11
N PRO A 333 26.40 45.93 -8.13
CA PRO A 333 26.10 46.32 -9.51
C PRO A 333 24.85 45.63 -10.05
N VAL A 334 24.13 46.29 -10.96
CA VAL A 334 22.83 45.82 -11.48
C VAL A 334 22.88 44.38 -12.02
N GLU A 335 23.97 43.99 -12.69
CA GLU A 335 24.16 42.63 -13.19
C GLU A 335 24.19 41.58 -12.07
N GLN A 336 24.90 41.88 -10.99
CA GLN A 336 24.99 41.01 -9.83
C GLN A 336 23.68 41.00 -9.04
N ARG A 337 22.94 42.11 -9.03
CA ARG A 337 21.58 42.16 -8.45
C ARG A 337 20.60 41.31 -9.24
N LEU A 338 20.58 41.41 -10.56
CA LEU A 338 19.75 40.58 -11.44
C LEU A 338 20.09 39.08 -11.28
N ALA A 339 21.38 38.73 -11.28
CA ALA A 339 21.82 37.35 -11.05
C ALA A 339 21.43 36.85 -9.65
N HIS A 340 21.63 37.67 -8.61
CA HIS A 340 21.24 37.33 -7.23
C HIS A 340 19.71 37.13 -7.11
N ALA A 341 18.92 38.03 -7.69
CA ALA A 341 17.47 37.97 -7.69
C ALA A 341 16.97 36.69 -8.39
N LEU A 342 17.59 36.30 -9.51
CA LEU A 342 17.30 35.05 -10.21
C LEU A 342 17.65 33.83 -9.36
N VAL A 343 18.88 33.72 -8.86
CA VAL A 343 19.34 32.56 -8.07
C VAL A 343 18.53 32.41 -6.77
N LYS A 344 18.10 33.51 -6.15
CA LYS A 344 17.30 33.48 -4.91
C LYS A 344 15.78 33.49 -5.14
N GLY A 345 15.31 33.69 -6.37
CA GLY A 345 13.88 33.75 -6.71
C GLY A 345 13.16 34.98 -6.14
N ILE A 346 13.85 36.13 -6.06
CA ILE A 346 13.33 37.41 -5.52
C ILE A 346 12.69 38.23 -6.64
N ASP A 347 11.39 38.52 -6.55
CA ASP A 347 10.64 39.27 -7.56
C ASP A 347 10.38 40.75 -7.19
N ALA A 348 10.54 41.13 -5.93
CA ALA A 348 10.16 42.45 -5.42
C ALA A 348 10.86 43.64 -6.12
N HIS A 349 12.09 43.47 -6.61
CA HIS A 349 12.88 44.54 -7.24
C HIS A 349 13.22 44.28 -8.71
N ILE A 350 12.71 43.18 -9.29
CA ILE A 350 13.21 42.71 -10.59
C ILE A 350 12.92 43.70 -11.72
N GLU A 351 11.74 44.33 -11.73
CA GLU A 351 11.38 45.32 -12.75
C GLU A 351 12.29 46.56 -12.67
N ALA A 352 12.56 47.05 -11.46
CA ALA A 352 13.44 48.21 -11.25
C ALA A 352 14.90 47.92 -11.64
N ASP A 353 15.43 46.75 -11.27
CA ASP A 353 16.78 46.34 -11.67
C ASP A 353 16.88 46.08 -13.18
N THR A 354 15.82 45.55 -13.80
CA THR A 354 15.75 45.34 -15.26
C THR A 354 15.74 46.68 -15.99
N GLU A 355 15.01 47.68 -15.48
CA GLU A 355 14.98 49.03 -16.05
C GLU A 355 16.32 49.77 -15.92
N GLU A 356 17.02 49.61 -14.79
CA GLU A 356 18.36 50.15 -14.60
C GLU A 356 19.35 49.52 -15.61
N ALA A 357 19.28 48.19 -15.80
CA ALA A 357 20.08 47.51 -16.81
C ALA A 357 19.73 47.99 -18.24
N ARG A 358 18.45 48.21 -18.54
CA ARG A 358 17.99 48.71 -19.85
C ARG A 358 18.40 50.16 -20.12
N SER A 359 18.48 50.98 -19.08
CA SER A 359 18.93 52.38 -19.18
C SER A 359 20.45 52.52 -19.21
N SER A 360 21.19 51.42 -19.01
CA SER A 360 22.65 51.40 -19.06
C SER A 360 23.17 51.39 -20.50
N ALA A 361 24.22 52.17 -20.74
CA ALA A 361 24.94 52.15 -22.03
C ALA A 361 25.60 50.78 -22.33
N ARG A 362 25.67 49.88 -21.34
CA ARG A 362 26.28 48.55 -21.47
C ARG A 362 25.39 47.54 -22.20
N TYR A 363 24.08 47.73 -22.17
CA TYR A 363 23.09 46.84 -22.81
C TYR A 363 22.28 47.66 -23.83
N PRO A 364 22.86 47.94 -25.01
CA PRO A 364 22.23 48.81 -26.00
C PRO A 364 20.90 48.26 -26.53
N ARG A 365 20.69 46.94 -26.44
CA ARG A 365 19.44 46.27 -26.82
C ARG A 365 18.80 45.59 -25.62
N PRO A 366 17.47 45.68 -25.44
CA PRO A 366 16.73 44.84 -24.49
C PRO A 366 17.10 43.35 -24.52
N LEU A 367 17.39 42.80 -25.71
CA LEU A 367 17.82 41.41 -25.85
C LEU A 367 19.18 41.15 -25.17
N ASP A 368 20.09 42.12 -25.14
CA ASP A 368 21.42 41.98 -24.51
C ASP A 368 21.31 41.79 -22.98
N ILE A 369 20.23 42.26 -22.37
CA ILE A 369 19.95 42.06 -20.94
C ILE A 369 19.51 40.63 -20.67
N ILE A 370 18.72 40.06 -21.61
CA ILE A 370 18.32 38.66 -21.59
C ILE A 370 19.56 37.79 -21.78
N GLU A 371 20.28 37.97 -22.89
CA GLU A 371 21.45 37.16 -23.24
C GLU A 371 22.65 37.34 -22.30
N GLY A 372 22.74 38.48 -21.60
CA GLY A 372 23.76 38.79 -20.61
C GLY A 372 23.33 38.44 -19.17
N PRO A 373 23.05 39.45 -18.31
CA PRO A 373 22.90 39.24 -16.87
C PRO A 373 21.79 38.27 -16.48
N LEU A 374 20.69 38.19 -17.23
CA LEU A 374 19.62 37.23 -16.92
C LEU A 374 20.04 35.79 -17.27
N MET A 375 20.58 35.55 -18.46
CA MET A 375 21.07 34.22 -18.84
C MET A 375 22.28 33.78 -18.02
N ASP A 376 23.15 34.70 -17.60
CA ASP A 376 24.24 34.40 -16.68
C ASP A 376 23.70 33.93 -15.32
N GLY A 377 22.68 34.62 -14.78
CA GLY A 377 21.97 34.17 -13.59
C GLY A 377 21.33 32.79 -13.76
N MET A 378 20.71 32.53 -14.91
CA MET A 378 20.09 31.24 -15.21
C MET A 378 21.10 30.11 -15.44
N ARG A 379 22.29 30.40 -15.97
CA ARG A 379 23.39 29.43 -16.07
C ARG A 379 23.84 28.98 -14.69
N VAL A 380 23.98 29.91 -13.75
CA VAL A 380 24.27 29.59 -12.35
C VAL A 380 23.16 28.73 -11.73
N VAL A 381 21.89 29.03 -11.99
CA VAL A 381 20.76 28.18 -11.57
C VAL A 381 20.88 26.77 -12.14
N GLY A 382 21.20 26.65 -13.44
CA GLY A 382 21.42 25.36 -14.12
C GLY A 382 22.59 24.57 -13.53
N ASP A 383 23.73 25.22 -13.28
CA ASP A 383 24.92 24.62 -12.69
C ASP A 383 24.65 24.14 -11.26
N LEU A 384 23.96 24.94 -10.45
CA LEU A 384 23.58 24.56 -9.08
C LEU A 384 22.58 23.42 -9.06
N PHE A 385 21.62 23.41 -9.98
CA PHE A 385 20.64 22.33 -10.11
C PHE A 385 21.28 21.03 -10.60
N GLY A 386 22.15 21.10 -11.62
CA GLY A 386 22.93 19.95 -12.11
C GLY A 386 23.89 19.38 -11.06
N ALA A 387 24.42 20.24 -10.17
CA ALA A 387 25.27 19.83 -9.05
C ALA A 387 24.49 19.36 -7.80
N GLY A 388 23.14 19.30 -7.85
CA GLY A 388 22.30 18.92 -6.71
C GLY A 388 22.31 19.91 -5.54
N LYS A 389 22.75 21.15 -5.76
CA LYS A 389 22.80 22.24 -4.76
C LYS A 389 21.58 23.16 -4.81
N MET A 390 20.78 23.04 -5.87
CA MET A 390 19.51 23.72 -6.05
C MET A 390 18.48 22.69 -6.49
N PHE A 391 17.23 22.88 -6.07
CA PHE A 391 16.15 21.93 -6.31
C PHE A 391 15.05 22.56 -7.15
N LEU A 392 14.19 21.73 -7.74
CA LEU A 392 13.16 22.18 -8.66
C LEU A 392 12.26 23.32 -8.12
N PRO A 393 11.82 23.34 -6.84
CA PRO A 393 11.06 24.47 -6.30
C PRO A 393 11.76 25.81 -6.45
N GLN A 394 13.08 25.82 -6.26
CA GLN A 394 13.89 27.02 -6.39
C GLN A 394 14.07 27.40 -7.86
N VAL A 395 14.28 26.42 -8.75
CA VAL A 395 14.38 26.65 -10.21
C VAL A 395 13.09 27.28 -10.75
N VAL A 396 11.92 26.80 -10.34
CA VAL A 396 10.63 27.38 -10.76
C VAL A 396 10.45 28.81 -10.21
N LYS A 397 10.94 29.09 -8.99
CA LYS A 397 10.96 30.48 -8.46
C LYS A 397 11.90 31.38 -9.26
N SER A 398 13.07 30.90 -9.67
CA SER A 398 14.00 31.62 -10.56
C SER A 398 13.36 31.90 -11.92
N ALA A 399 12.66 30.92 -12.49
CA ALA A 399 11.91 31.04 -13.74
C ALA A 399 10.88 32.18 -13.68
N ARG A 400 10.15 32.30 -12.57
CA ARG A 400 9.18 33.37 -12.34
C ARG A 400 9.83 34.75 -12.38
N VAL A 401 10.98 34.91 -11.71
CA VAL A 401 11.76 36.16 -11.72
C VAL A 401 12.22 36.49 -13.14
N MET A 402 12.73 35.49 -13.88
CA MET A 402 13.12 35.65 -15.28
C MET A 402 11.94 36.07 -16.16
N LYS A 403 10.80 35.38 -16.08
CA LYS A 403 9.60 35.71 -16.86
C LYS A 403 9.12 37.12 -16.59
N ARG A 404 9.16 37.58 -15.34
CA ARG A 404 8.75 38.94 -14.96
C ARG A 404 9.67 40.00 -15.57
N SER A 405 10.99 39.74 -15.56
CA SER A 405 11.97 40.61 -16.22
C SER A 405 11.78 40.63 -17.76
N VAL A 406 11.59 39.47 -18.38
CA VAL A 406 11.33 39.36 -19.83
C VAL A 406 9.99 40.02 -20.20
N ALA A 407 8.94 39.85 -19.41
CA ALA A 407 7.64 40.49 -19.61
C ALA A 407 7.77 42.02 -19.56
N TYR A 408 8.62 42.55 -18.66
CA TYR A 408 8.94 43.97 -18.62
C TYR A 408 9.70 44.44 -19.87
N LEU A 409 10.64 43.64 -20.38
CA LEU A 409 11.42 43.97 -21.59
C LEU A 409 10.64 43.79 -22.90
N THR A 410 9.57 42.99 -22.90
CA THR A 410 8.83 42.59 -24.11
C THR A 410 8.34 43.79 -24.94
N PRO A 411 7.70 44.83 -24.36
CA PRO A 411 7.27 46.01 -25.14
C PRO A 411 8.43 46.71 -25.85
N PHE A 412 9.60 46.79 -25.20
CA PHE A 412 10.81 47.42 -25.78
C PHE A 412 11.44 46.54 -26.85
N MET A 413 11.43 45.23 -26.67
CA MET A 413 11.88 44.27 -27.67
C MET A 413 10.98 44.25 -28.92
N GLU A 414 9.67 44.42 -28.76
CA GLU A 414 8.74 44.53 -29.88
C GLU A 414 8.98 45.81 -30.66
N GLU A 415 9.15 46.95 -29.98
CA GLU A 415 9.48 48.23 -30.59
C GLU A 415 10.84 48.19 -31.33
N GLU A 416 11.85 47.52 -30.74
CA GLU A 416 13.14 47.29 -31.37
C GLU A 416 13.04 46.32 -32.55
N LYS A 417 12.28 45.22 -32.44
CA LYS A 417 12.04 44.28 -33.54
C LYS A 417 11.30 44.92 -34.70
N GLU A 418 10.39 45.86 -34.45
CA GLU A 418 9.75 46.65 -35.50
C GLU A 418 10.77 47.56 -36.21
N ARG A 419 11.67 48.21 -35.45
CA ARG A 419 12.79 48.99 -36.02
C ARG A 419 13.80 48.12 -36.77
N ALA A 420 14.16 46.96 -36.23
CA ALA A 420 15.09 46.01 -36.83
C ALA A 420 14.49 45.30 -38.05
N ARG A 421 13.18 45.01 -38.07
CA ARG A 421 12.46 44.58 -39.28
C ARG A 421 12.42 45.66 -40.34
N ALA A 422 12.26 46.93 -39.95
CA ALA A 422 12.38 48.06 -40.87
C ALA A 422 13.82 48.24 -41.39
N ALA A 423 14.83 47.76 -40.65
CA ALA A 423 16.25 47.80 -41.01
C ALA A 423 16.80 46.49 -41.64
N GLY A 424 16.04 45.40 -41.67
CA GLY A 424 16.41 44.12 -42.28
C GLY A 424 17.22 43.13 -41.42
N GLU A 425 17.26 43.29 -40.09
CA GLU A 425 18.04 42.41 -39.18
C GLU A 425 17.18 41.32 -38.49
N ASN A 426 17.78 40.15 -38.21
CA ASN A 426 17.09 38.94 -37.75
C ASN A 426 17.66 38.43 -36.39
N THR A 427 16.88 38.47 -35.31
CA THR A 427 17.23 37.96 -33.97
C THR A 427 16.60 36.57 -33.72
N ARG A 428 17.37 35.53 -33.34
CA ARG A 428 16.91 34.12 -33.29
C ARG A 428 17.18 33.43 -31.94
N ALA A 429 16.17 32.77 -31.38
CA ALA A 429 16.24 31.92 -30.18
C ALA A 429 17.10 30.65 -30.38
N GLN A 430 17.49 29.94 -29.31
CA GLN A 430 18.29 28.70 -29.40
C GLN A 430 17.58 27.55 -30.14
N GLY A 431 16.25 27.49 -30.05
CA GLY A 431 15.40 26.54 -30.76
C GLY A 431 13.95 26.64 -30.31
N ARG A 432 13.03 26.19 -31.17
CA ARG A 432 11.58 26.21 -30.95
C ARG A 432 11.06 24.81 -30.68
N ILE A 433 10.34 24.62 -29.58
CA ILE A 433 9.88 23.31 -29.10
C ILE A 433 8.36 23.33 -28.96
N VAL A 434 7.67 22.37 -29.57
CA VAL A 434 6.23 22.14 -29.35
C VAL A 434 6.06 21.03 -28.31
N LEU A 435 5.33 21.31 -27.22
CA LEU A 435 4.99 20.34 -26.19
C LEU A 435 3.49 20.05 -26.19
N ALA A 436 3.09 18.80 -26.02
CA ALA A 436 1.70 18.41 -25.91
C ALA A 436 1.51 17.19 -25.01
N THR A 437 0.45 17.19 -24.20
CA THR A 437 -0.09 15.94 -23.64
C THR A 437 -0.99 15.31 -24.71
N VAL A 438 -0.71 14.05 -25.04
CA VAL A 438 -1.34 13.36 -26.19
C VAL A 438 -2.86 13.23 -26.04
N LYS A 439 -3.51 12.94 -27.17
CA LYS A 439 -4.96 12.77 -27.25
C LYS A 439 -5.48 11.79 -26.17
N GLY A 440 -6.62 12.13 -25.57
CA GLY A 440 -7.24 11.35 -24.50
C GLY A 440 -6.63 11.53 -23.11
N ASP A 441 -5.40 12.03 -22.97
CA ASP A 441 -4.78 12.24 -21.66
C ASP A 441 -4.89 13.70 -21.19
N VAL A 442 -5.04 13.88 -19.88
CA VAL A 442 -5.39 15.17 -19.25
C VAL A 442 -4.33 15.68 -18.28
N HIS A 443 -3.33 14.87 -17.93
CA HIS A 443 -2.36 15.22 -16.90
C HIS A 443 -1.17 15.95 -17.50
N ASP A 444 -0.78 17.06 -16.88
CA ASP A 444 0.21 17.96 -17.45
C ASP A 444 1.23 18.54 -16.46
N ILE A 445 1.23 18.13 -15.18
CA ILE A 445 2.16 18.66 -14.17
C ILE A 445 3.61 18.50 -14.63
N GLY A 446 4.01 17.28 -14.99
CA GLY A 446 5.37 17.01 -15.50
C GLY A 446 5.71 17.75 -16.79
N LYS A 447 4.75 17.88 -17.71
CA LYS A 447 4.91 18.66 -18.96
C LYS A 447 5.13 20.14 -18.65
N ASN A 448 4.36 20.70 -17.72
CA ASN A 448 4.47 22.11 -17.32
C ASN A 448 5.83 22.38 -16.70
N ILE A 449 6.33 21.47 -15.86
CA ILE A 449 7.68 21.53 -15.29
C ILE A 449 8.74 21.54 -16.41
N VAL A 450 8.68 20.58 -17.35
CA VAL A 450 9.59 20.51 -18.50
C VAL A 450 9.54 21.80 -19.34
N GLY A 451 8.35 22.34 -19.60
CA GLY A 451 8.19 23.58 -20.35
C GLY A 451 8.82 24.78 -19.66
N VAL A 452 8.70 24.89 -18.34
CA VAL A 452 9.35 25.94 -17.53
C VAL A 452 10.88 25.78 -17.58
N VAL A 453 11.40 24.57 -17.37
CA VAL A 453 12.84 24.29 -17.38
C VAL A 453 13.46 24.57 -18.75
N LEU A 454 12.77 24.25 -19.85
CA LEU A 454 13.21 24.61 -21.21
C LEU A 454 13.18 26.12 -21.44
N ALA A 455 12.10 26.80 -21.05
CA ALA A 455 12.02 28.26 -21.17
C ALA A 455 13.12 28.98 -20.37
N CYS A 456 13.49 28.45 -19.20
CA CYS A 456 14.62 28.90 -18.39
C CYS A 456 15.98 28.84 -19.11
N ASN A 457 16.09 28.04 -20.17
CA ASN A 457 17.33 27.82 -20.93
C ASN A 457 17.25 28.42 -22.35
N ASN A 458 16.43 29.46 -22.54
CA ASN A 458 16.30 30.23 -23.79
C ASN A 458 15.74 29.44 -25.00
N TYR A 459 14.95 28.39 -24.72
CA TYR A 459 14.13 27.72 -25.74
C TYR A 459 12.75 28.39 -25.86
N GLU A 460 12.25 28.51 -27.09
CA GLU A 460 10.89 28.99 -27.36
C GLU A 460 9.90 27.82 -27.24
N VAL A 461 9.23 27.71 -26.10
CA VAL A 461 8.32 26.59 -25.80
C VAL A 461 6.87 26.94 -26.12
N HIS A 462 6.25 26.16 -26.99
CA HIS A 462 4.83 26.23 -27.36
C HIS A 462 4.08 25.03 -26.78
N ASP A 463 3.44 25.22 -25.63
CA ASP A 463 2.62 24.20 -24.98
C ASP A 463 1.19 24.20 -25.53
N LEU A 464 0.80 23.13 -26.21
CA LEU A 464 -0.52 22.97 -26.82
C LEU A 464 -1.61 22.52 -25.81
N GLY A 465 -1.23 22.23 -24.58
CA GLY A 465 -2.12 21.79 -23.51
C GLY A 465 -2.30 20.26 -23.49
N VAL A 466 -3.53 19.83 -23.16
CA VAL A 466 -3.89 18.44 -22.94
C VAL A 466 -4.96 17.95 -23.90
N MET A 467 -5.08 16.63 -24.04
CA MET A 467 -5.96 15.95 -25.02
C MET A 467 -5.74 16.46 -26.45
N VAL A 468 -4.48 16.72 -26.83
CA VAL A 468 -4.18 17.36 -28.11
C VAL A 468 -4.17 16.30 -29.23
N PRO A 469 -5.03 16.43 -30.26
CA PRO A 469 -5.04 15.50 -31.39
C PRO A 469 -3.74 15.55 -32.21
N CYS A 470 -3.31 14.41 -32.77
CA CYS A 470 -2.11 14.31 -33.61
C CYS A 470 -2.08 15.39 -34.71
N ASP A 471 -3.18 15.55 -35.45
CA ASP A 471 -3.28 16.56 -36.52
C ASP A 471 -2.96 17.97 -36.06
N LYS A 472 -3.38 18.35 -34.84
CA LYS A 472 -3.10 19.67 -34.26
C LYS A 472 -1.63 19.79 -33.86
N ILE A 473 -1.04 18.75 -33.28
CA ILE A 473 0.40 18.73 -32.94
C ILE A 473 1.24 18.95 -34.20
N LEU A 474 0.95 18.21 -35.27
CA LEU A 474 1.69 18.31 -36.53
C LEU A 474 1.44 19.64 -37.25
N ALA A 475 0.18 20.10 -37.29
CA ALA A 475 -0.15 21.38 -37.91
C ALA A 475 0.58 22.54 -37.22
N GLU A 476 0.59 22.57 -35.88
CA GLU A 476 1.28 23.61 -35.13
C GLU A 476 2.79 23.50 -35.20
N ALA A 477 3.37 22.30 -35.10
CA ALA A 477 4.80 22.09 -35.29
C ALA A 477 5.28 22.61 -36.66
N ARG A 478 4.50 22.40 -37.72
CA ARG A 478 4.81 22.92 -39.06
C ARG A 478 4.59 24.43 -39.17
N ARG A 479 3.45 24.95 -38.68
CA ARG A 479 3.13 26.39 -38.73
C ARG A 479 4.18 27.21 -37.99
N LEU A 480 4.63 26.70 -36.85
CA LEU A 480 5.65 27.31 -36.02
C LEU A 480 7.05 27.00 -36.53
N GLY A 481 7.29 26.06 -37.44
CA GLY A 481 8.65 25.64 -37.80
C GLY A 481 9.44 25.19 -36.57
N ALA A 482 8.84 24.29 -35.77
CA ALA A 482 9.46 23.76 -34.56
C ALA A 482 10.71 22.94 -34.90
N ASP A 483 11.73 23.03 -34.04
CA ASP A 483 12.97 22.25 -34.14
C ASP A 483 12.90 20.93 -33.36
N LEU A 484 11.98 20.83 -32.38
CA LEU A 484 11.68 19.63 -31.59
C LEU A 484 10.19 19.51 -31.29
N VAL A 485 9.68 18.27 -31.19
CA VAL A 485 8.34 17.97 -30.66
C VAL A 485 8.48 17.10 -29.42
N GLY A 486 7.79 17.44 -28.33
CA GLY A 486 7.75 16.65 -27.10
C GLY A 486 6.33 16.20 -26.74
N LEU A 487 6.19 14.91 -26.43
CA LEU A 487 4.92 14.29 -26.06
C LEU A 487 4.94 13.84 -24.60
N SER A 488 3.82 14.08 -23.90
CA SER A 488 3.59 13.66 -22.52
C SER A 488 2.38 12.73 -22.40
N GLY A 489 2.48 11.74 -21.51
CA GLY A 489 1.39 10.82 -21.17
C GLY A 489 1.52 10.21 -19.77
N LEU A 490 0.41 10.05 -19.07
CA LEU A 490 0.28 9.46 -17.73
C LEU A 490 -0.34 8.07 -17.75
N ILE A 491 -1.30 7.80 -18.64
CA ILE A 491 -2.01 6.51 -18.67
C ILE A 491 -1.52 5.60 -19.80
N THR A 492 -1.82 4.30 -19.70
CA THR A 492 -1.30 3.31 -20.65
C THR A 492 -1.79 3.50 -22.10
N PRO A 493 -3.05 3.92 -22.38
CA PRO A 493 -3.49 4.23 -23.74
C PRO A 493 -2.71 5.35 -24.43
N SER A 494 -2.08 6.25 -23.65
CA SER A 494 -1.27 7.36 -24.17
C SER A 494 -0.04 6.86 -24.94
N LEU A 495 0.44 5.66 -24.64
CA LEU A 495 1.56 5.04 -25.36
C LEU A 495 1.22 4.74 -26.82
N ASP A 496 0.01 4.28 -27.10
CA ASP A 496 -0.45 4.02 -28.47
C ASP A 496 -0.61 5.32 -29.26
N GLU A 497 -1.10 6.38 -28.62
CA GLU A 497 -1.17 7.71 -29.24
C GLU A 497 0.22 8.25 -29.57
N MET A 498 1.25 8.01 -28.74
CA MET A 498 2.63 8.38 -29.06
C MET A 498 3.19 7.60 -30.26
N VAL A 499 2.86 6.30 -30.37
CA VAL A 499 3.20 5.47 -31.55
C VAL A 499 2.49 6.03 -32.79
N HIS A 500 1.21 6.40 -32.67
CA HIS A 500 0.44 7.01 -33.76
C HIS A 500 1.07 8.33 -34.21
N VAL A 501 1.41 9.23 -33.29
CA VAL A 501 2.08 10.49 -33.62
C VAL A 501 3.42 10.25 -34.34
N ALA A 502 4.22 9.28 -33.89
CA ALA A 502 5.49 8.94 -34.56
C ALA A 502 5.27 8.46 -36.02
N ARG A 503 4.27 7.60 -36.25
CA ARG A 503 3.86 7.16 -37.60
C ARG A 503 3.39 8.30 -38.48
N GLU A 504 2.59 9.20 -37.92
CA GLU A 504 2.05 10.35 -38.63
C GLU A 504 3.11 11.42 -38.92
N MET A 505 4.07 11.64 -38.01
CA MET A 505 5.25 12.47 -38.28
C MET A 505 6.05 11.94 -39.46
N LYS A 506 6.27 10.61 -39.53
CA LYS A 506 6.91 9.95 -40.68
C LYS A 506 6.10 10.14 -41.96
N ARG A 507 4.78 9.89 -41.91
CA ARG A 507 3.86 10.04 -43.06
C ARG A 507 3.82 11.47 -43.57
N ALA A 508 3.86 12.45 -42.67
CA ALA A 508 3.84 13.87 -42.97
C ALA A 508 5.23 14.43 -43.33
N GLY A 509 6.29 13.62 -43.32
CA GLY A 509 7.63 14.02 -43.76
C GLY A 509 8.37 14.97 -42.80
N PHE A 510 8.16 14.84 -41.49
CA PHE A 510 8.97 15.54 -40.49
C PHE A 510 10.39 14.95 -40.44
N ASP A 511 11.38 15.80 -40.17
CA ASP A 511 12.81 15.48 -40.04
C ASP A 511 13.43 15.96 -38.70
N ILE A 512 12.57 16.48 -37.81
CA ILE A 512 12.94 16.97 -36.48
C ILE A 512 12.83 15.86 -35.42
N PRO A 513 13.67 15.84 -34.37
CA PRO A 513 13.58 14.83 -33.32
C PRO A 513 12.28 14.89 -32.51
N LEU A 514 11.87 13.71 -32.01
CA LEU A 514 10.70 13.50 -31.15
C LEU A 514 11.14 13.13 -29.73
N LEU A 515 10.70 13.90 -28.73
CA LEU A 515 10.90 13.63 -27.31
C LEU A 515 9.68 12.93 -26.72
N ILE A 516 9.91 11.85 -25.95
CA ILE A 516 8.88 11.07 -25.28
C ILE A 516 9.09 11.14 -23.77
N GLY A 517 8.05 11.49 -23.01
CA GLY A 517 8.09 11.54 -21.54
C GLY A 517 6.73 11.35 -20.88
N GLY A 518 6.71 11.30 -19.54
CA GLY A 518 5.52 11.07 -18.73
C GLY A 518 5.50 9.71 -18.02
N ALA A 519 4.63 9.52 -17.02
CA ALA A 519 4.74 8.44 -16.03
C ALA A 519 4.66 7.02 -16.61
N THR A 520 3.89 6.78 -17.68
CA THR A 520 3.80 5.47 -18.32
C THR A 520 4.89 5.21 -19.35
N THR A 521 5.67 6.24 -19.71
CA THR A 521 6.75 6.10 -20.69
C THR A 521 8.00 5.48 -20.08
N SER A 522 8.74 4.74 -20.90
CA SER A 522 10.02 4.16 -20.49
C SER A 522 10.98 4.08 -21.68
N ALA A 523 12.28 4.03 -21.39
CA ALA A 523 13.29 3.86 -22.42
C ALA A 523 13.07 2.56 -23.22
N ALA A 524 12.70 1.47 -22.53
CA ALA A 524 12.41 0.19 -23.15
C ALA A 524 11.19 0.25 -24.09
N HIS A 525 10.06 0.79 -23.63
CA HIS A 525 8.87 0.94 -24.48
C HIS A 525 9.16 1.81 -25.71
N THR A 526 9.84 2.95 -25.49
CA THR A 526 10.23 3.87 -26.56
C THR A 526 11.10 3.18 -27.59
N ALA A 527 12.12 2.43 -27.17
CA ALA A 527 13.03 1.69 -28.06
C ALA A 527 12.34 0.61 -28.89
N VAL A 528 11.35 -0.08 -28.31
CA VAL A 528 10.69 -1.25 -28.90
C VAL A 528 9.49 -0.89 -29.76
N LYS A 529 8.68 0.11 -29.38
CA LYS A 529 7.39 0.38 -30.02
C LYS A 529 7.28 1.75 -30.70
N ILE A 530 8.00 2.78 -30.23
CA ILE A 530 7.88 4.15 -30.78
C ILE A 530 9.00 4.47 -31.76
N ALA A 531 10.27 4.28 -31.35
CA ALA A 531 11.45 4.60 -32.16
C ALA A 531 11.47 3.91 -33.54
N PRO A 532 11.04 2.64 -33.71
CA PRO A 532 10.99 2.01 -35.03
C PRO A 532 10.05 2.70 -36.03
N GLU A 533 9.07 3.45 -35.54
CA GLU A 533 8.07 4.12 -36.39
C GLU A 533 8.56 5.46 -36.94
N TYR A 534 9.63 6.05 -36.38
CA TYR A 534 10.13 7.37 -36.76
C TYR A 534 11.66 7.46 -36.76
N ALA A 535 12.24 7.47 -37.96
CA ALA A 535 13.70 7.42 -38.18
C ALA A 535 14.51 8.68 -37.80
N PRO A 536 14.00 9.92 -37.93
CA PRO A 536 14.77 11.15 -37.64
C PRO A 536 15.25 11.32 -36.19
N GLY A 537 14.79 10.46 -35.28
CA GLY A 537 15.28 10.36 -33.91
C GLY A 537 14.14 10.45 -32.90
N VAL A 538 14.02 9.42 -32.05
CA VAL A 538 13.08 9.40 -30.93
C VAL A 538 13.88 9.22 -29.64
N VAL A 539 13.72 10.12 -28.68
CA VAL A 539 14.47 10.12 -27.42
C VAL A 539 13.52 10.08 -26.23
N HIS A 540 13.68 9.08 -25.36
CA HIS A 540 12.99 9.05 -24.08
C HIS A 540 13.72 9.94 -23.08
N VAL A 541 12.99 10.86 -22.44
CA VAL A 541 13.51 11.75 -21.41
C VAL A 541 12.83 11.40 -20.09
N LEU A 542 13.63 11.05 -19.09
CA LEU A 542 13.12 10.51 -17.82
C LEU A 542 12.45 11.58 -16.95
N ASP A 543 13.09 12.73 -16.82
CA ASP A 543 12.74 13.79 -15.88
C ASP A 543 13.08 15.17 -16.46
N ALA A 544 12.62 16.24 -15.81
CA ALA A 544 12.83 17.59 -16.31
C ALA A 544 14.30 18.02 -16.23
N SER A 545 15.09 17.44 -15.32
CA SER A 545 16.50 17.80 -15.17
C SER A 545 17.37 17.44 -16.38
N ARG A 546 17.00 16.39 -17.10
CA ARG A 546 17.76 15.92 -18.27
C ARG A 546 17.36 16.61 -19.57
N VAL A 547 16.18 17.22 -19.61
CA VAL A 547 15.60 17.72 -20.88
C VAL A 547 16.46 18.79 -21.55
N VAL A 548 17.13 19.64 -20.76
CA VAL A 548 17.99 20.73 -21.26
C VAL A 548 19.20 20.18 -21.99
N ASN A 549 19.87 19.19 -21.39
CA ASN A 549 21.04 18.54 -21.98
C ASN A 549 20.68 17.78 -23.26
N VAL A 550 19.52 17.12 -23.27
CA VAL A 550 19.00 16.42 -24.44
C VAL A 550 18.68 17.40 -25.57
N ALA A 551 17.91 18.46 -25.28
CA ALA A 551 17.56 19.49 -26.27
C ALA A 551 18.81 20.17 -26.84
N GLY A 552 19.76 20.52 -25.97
CA GLY A 552 21.04 21.13 -26.38
C GLY A 552 21.84 20.22 -27.32
N SER A 553 21.96 18.93 -26.98
CA SER A 553 22.67 17.95 -27.81
C SER A 553 22.00 17.74 -29.18
N LEU A 554 20.66 17.81 -29.24
CA LEU A 554 19.89 17.62 -30.46
C LEU A 554 19.87 18.85 -31.38
N LEU A 555 20.07 20.05 -30.83
CA LEU A 555 20.04 21.31 -31.57
C LEU A 555 21.44 21.85 -31.89
N ALA A 556 22.48 21.43 -31.17
CA ALA A 556 23.84 21.86 -31.41
C ALA A 556 24.41 21.29 -32.73
N PRO A 557 24.95 22.16 -33.62
CA PRO A 557 25.59 21.73 -34.88
C PRO A 557 26.76 20.77 -34.60
N GLY A 558 26.75 19.60 -35.23
CA GLY A 558 27.80 18.57 -35.09
C GLY A 558 27.62 17.58 -33.93
N GLN A 559 26.84 17.92 -32.89
CA GLN A 559 26.54 16.98 -31.79
C GLN A 559 25.30 16.11 -32.06
N LYS A 560 24.29 16.65 -32.77
CA LYS A 560 23.03 15.94 -33.08
C LYS A 560 23.27 14.53 -33.64
N SER A 561 24.11 14.41 -34.67
CA SER A 561 24.35 13.13 -35.35
C SER A 561 25.04 12.10 -34.45
N ALA A 562 26.04 12.54 -33.66
CA ALA A 562 26.75 11.67 -32.73
C ALA A 562 25.82 11.19 -31.60
N TYR A 563 25.03 12.11 -31.05
CA TYR A 563 24.08 11.80 -29.98
C TYR A 563 22.97 10.85 -30.45
N LEU A 564 22.37 11.09 -31.62
CA LEU A 564 21.36 10.20 -32.18
C LEU A 564 21.92 8.80 -32.49
N ALA A 565 23.18 8.71 -32.93
CA ALA A 565 23.84 7.42 -33.15
C ALA A 565 24.01 6.63 -31.83
N GLU A 566 24.44 7.30 -30.76
CA GLU A 566 24.55 6.70 -29.42
C GLU A 566 23.19 6.19 -28.92
N ILE A 567 22.15 7.02 -29.02
CA ILE A 567 20.79 6.65 -28.61
C ILE A 567 20.26 5.49 -29.44
N THR A 568 20.49 5.49 -30.75
CA THR A 568 20.05 4.40 -31.65
C THR A 568 20.72 3.08 -31.27
N ALA A 569 22.02 3.09 -30.97
CA ALA A 569 22.75 1.90 -30.52
C ALA A 569 22.21 1.37 -29.17
N LYS A 570 21.94 2.28 -28.22
CA LYS A 570 21.33 1.92 -26.94
C LYS A 570 19.93 1.32 -27.11
N GLN A 571 19.12 1.90 -27.98
CA GLN A 571 17.77 1.40 -28.30
C GLN A 571 17.83 0.04 -29.01
N GLN A 572 18.80 -0.19 -29.90
CA GLN A 572 19.00 -1.49 -30.53
C GLN A 572 19.30 -2.56 -29.49
N LYS A 573 20.24 -2.30 -28.57
CA LYS A 573 20.53 -3.20 -27.45
C LYS A 573 19.29 -3.50 -26.62
N GLN A 574 18.48 -2.48 -26.30
CA GLN A 574 17.23 -2.68 -25.55
C GLN A 574 16.22 -3.55 -26.31
N ARG A 575 16.13 -3.44 -27.63
CA ARG A 575 15.29 -4.32 -28.47
C ARG A 575 15.80 -5.76 -28.44
N ASP A 576 17.12 -5.94 -28.56
CA ASP A 576 17.75 -7.27 -28.54
C ASP A 576 17.57 -7.95 -27.17
N ASP A 577 17.78 -7.21 -26.07
CA ASP A 577 17.55 -7.66 -24.70
C ASP A 577 16.08 -8.03 -24.47
N PHE A 578 15.14 -7.23 -25.01
CA PHE A 578 13.71 -7.50 -24.91
C PHE A 578 13.33 -8.79 -25.66
N ALA A 579 13.86 -8.99 -26.88
CA ALA A 579 13.64 -10.21 -27.65
C ALA A 579 14.21 -11.45 -26.93
N ALA A 580 15.42 -11.34 -26.36
CA ALA A 580 16.06 -12.43 -25.60
C ALA A 580 15.30 -12.78 -24.30
N ARG A 581 14.72 -11.80 -23.61
CA ARG A 581 13.89 -12.03 -22.40
C ARG A 581 12.56 -12.69 -22.72
N ARG A 582 11.92 -12.32 -23.82
CA ARG A 582 10.67 -12.94 -24.28
C ARG A 582 10.84 -14.42 -24.62
N ALA A 583 12.03 -14.82 -25.08
CA ALA A 583 12.37 -16.22 -25.32
C ALA A 583 12.54 -17.08 -24.05
N LYS A 584 12.57 -16.47 -22.84
CA LYS A 584 12.96 -17.15 -21.58
C LYS A 584 11.84 -17.38 -20.57
N LYS A 585 10.61 -16.90 -20.79
CA LYS A 585 9.49 -17.08 -19.84
C LYS A 585 8.37 -17.88 -20.47
N THR A 586 8.13 -19.08 -19.97
CA THR A 586 6.97 -19.89 -20.34
C THR A 586 5.77 -19.40 -19.53
N LEU A 587 4.76 -18.84 -20.21
CA LEU A 587 3.45 -18.61 -19.59
C LEU A 587 2.68 -19.93 -19.49
N LEU A 588 1.98 -20.13 -18.39
CA LEU A 588 1.01 -21.20 -18.22
C LEU A 588 -0.22 -20.94 -19.08
N PRO A 589 -0.79 -21.98 -19.72
CA PRO A 589 -2.13 -21.89 -20.30
C PRO A 589 -3.15 -21.39 -19.27
N LEU A 590 -4.11 -20.57 -19.69
CA LEU A 590 -5.10 -19.95 -18.80
C LEU A 590 -5.85 -20.99 -17.94
N ALA A 591 -6.17 -22.15 -18.52
CA ALA A 591 -6.83 -23.23 -17.78
C ALA A 591 -5.99 -23.74 -16.60
N GLU A 592 -4.67 -23.84 -16.78
CA GLU A 592 -3.75 -24.24 -15.71
C GLU A 592 -3.56 -23.13 -14.68
N ALA A 593 -3.45 -21.88 -15.12
CA ALA A 593 -3.42 -20.72 -14.22
C ALA A 593 -4.69 -20.64 -13.34
N ARG A 594 -5.88 -20.92 -13.90
CA ARG A 594 -7.15 -21.01 -13.16
C ARG A 594 -7.15 -22.17 -12.16
N ALA A 595 -6.56 -23.32 -12.50
CA ALA A 595 -6.42 -24.45 -11.58
C ALA A 595 -5.49 -24.14 -10.38
N ARG A 596 -4.56 -23.19 -10.55
CA ARG A 596 -3.65 -22.69 -9.50
C ARG A 596 -4.17 -21.40 -8.82
N ALA A 597 -5.47 -21.11 -8.88
CA ALA A 597 -6.10 -19.98 -8.19
C ALA A 597 -5.92 -20.06 -6.66
N LEU A 598 -6.07 -18.93 -5.96
CA LEU A 598 -5.96 -18.88 -4.50
C LEU A 598 -7.08 -19.69 -3.82
N PRO A 599 -6.78 -20.80 -3.12
CA PRO A 599 -7.77 -21.56 -2.38
C PRO A 599 -8.20 -20.77 -1.14
N THR A 600 -9.51 -20.61 -0.97
CA THR A 600 -10.10 -19.92 0.17
C THR A 600 -11.15 -20.80 0.83
N ASP A 601 -11.05 -21.01 2.15
CA ASP A 601 -12.13 -21.63 2.92
C ASP A 601 -13.25 -20.61 3.14
N TRP A 602 -14.12 -20.52 2.13
CA TRP A 602 -15.25 -19.62 2.13
C TRP A 602 -16.22 -19.85 3.29
N ALA A 603 -16.20 -20.98 4.00
CA ALA A 603 -17.05 -21.15 5.19
C ALA A 603 -16.53 -20.35 6.40
N ALA A 604 -15.22 -20.13 6.48
CA ALA A 604 -14.57 -19.45 7.60
C ALA A 604 -14.37 -17.94 7.41
N VAL A 605 -14.43 -17.44 6.17
CA VAL A 605 -14.20 -16.01 5.86
C VAL A 605 -15.26 -15.12 6.49
N ASP A 606 -14.86 -14.05 7.16
CA ASP A 606 -15.78 -12.99 7.57
C ASP A 606 -16.16 -12.13 6.35
N ILE A 607 -17.41 -12.20 5.88
CA ILE A 607 -17.91 -11.43 4.73
C ILE A 607 -18.84 -10.35 5.28
N PRO A 608 -18.42 -9.08 5.29
CA PRO A 608 -19.20 -8.01 5.89
C PRO A 608 -20.30 -7.56 4.92
N ARG A 609 -21.53 -7.40 5.43
CA ARG A 609 -22.58 -6.70 4.69
C ARG A 609 -22.43 -5.19 4.93
N PRO A 610 -22.26 -4.37 3.88
CA PRO A 610 -22.19 -2.92 4.03
C PRO A 610 -23.50 -2.34 4.60
N GLY A 611 -23.40 -1.24 5.35
CA GLY A 611 -24.53 -0.58 6.02
C GLY A 611 -25.58 0.00 5.08
N PHE A 612 -25.34 0.04 3.77
CA PHE A 612 -26.33 0.30 2.73
C PHE A 612 -25.94 -0.44 1.43
N LEU A 613 -26.91 -0.61 0.53
CA LEU A 613 -26.69 -1.12 -0.82
C LEU A 613 -27.23 -0.09 -1.84
N GLY A 614 -26.68 -0.08 -3.05
CA GLY A 614 -26.91 0.98 -4.04
C GLY A 614 -25.87 2.10 -3.93
N THR A 615 -26.20 3.30 -4.42
CA THR A 615 -25.28 4.45 -4.49
C THR A 615 -25.62 5.53 -3.48
N ARG A 616 -24.62 6.30 -3.06
CA ARG A 616 -24.78 7.49 -2.21
C ARG A 616 -23.79 8.57 -2.62
N VAL A 617 -24.31 9.78 -2.81
CA VAL A 617 -23.55 10.99 -3.19
C VAL A 617 -23.26 11.83 -1.95
N TYR A 618 -22.08 12.45 -1.95
CA TYR A 618 -21.59 13.35 -0.91
C TYR A 618 -21.05 14.62 -1.59
N ASP A 619 -21.70 15.75 -1.37
CA ASP A 619 -21.44 17.02 -2.04
C ASP A 619 -21.17 18.21 -1.09
N ASP A 620 -21.21 17.97 0.22
CA ASP A 620 -21.00 18.93 1.30
C ASP A 620 -19.67 18.72 2.06
N ILE A 621 -18.68 18.11 1.40
CA ILE A 621 -17.40 17.75 2.02
C ILE A 621 -16.51 19.00 2.18
N THR A 622 -16.02 19.23 3.40
CA THR A 622 -15.11 20.34 3.69
C THR A 622 -13.64 19.95 3.52
N LEU A 623 -12.78 20.91 3.18
CA LEU A 623 -11.33 20.66 3.07
C LEU A 623 -10.70 20.32 4.42
N ASP A 624 -11.21 20.87 5.53
CA ASP A 624 -10.71 20.59 6.88
C ASP A 624 -10.84 19.11 7.26
N GLU A 625 -11.86 18.41 6.74
CA GLU A 625 -12.00 16.97 6.93
C GLU A 625 -11.04 16.13 6.06
N ILE A 626 -10.48 16.71 5.00
CA ILE A 626 -9.64 16.01 4.01
C ILE A 626 -8.16 16.19 4.33
N ILE A 627 -7.75 17.39 4.75
CA ILE A 627 -6.35 17.76 5.02
C ILE A 627 -5.61 16.74 5.91
N PRO A 628 -6.21 16.18 6.99
CA PRO A 628 -5.55 15.18 7.82
C PRO A 628 -5.17 13.87 7.12
N PHE A 629 -5.78 13.56 5.97
CA PHE A 629 -5.55 12.35 5.18
C PHE A 629 -4.52 12.55 4.06
N ILE A 630 -3.91 13.74 3.93
CA ILE A 630 -2.92 14.01 2.88
C ILE A 630 -1.65 13.18 3.10
N ASP A 631 -1.26 12.40 2.09
CA ASP A 631 0.11 11.92 1.93
C ASP A 631 0.94 12.96 1.16
N TRP A 632 1.85 13.60 1.86
CA TRP A 632 2.76 14.63 1.34
C TRP A 632 3.94 14.05 0.56
N SER A 633 4.23 12.75 0.65
CA SER A 633 5.43 12.18 0.01
C SER A 633 5.37 12.29 -1.53
N PRO A 634 4.25 12.00 -2.20
CA PRO A 634 4.15 12.23 -3.64
C PRO A 634 4.05 13.71 -4.01
N PHE A 635 3.66 14.61 -3.09
CA PHE A 635 3.77 16.05 -3.31
C PHE A 635 5.23 16.47 -3.45
N PHE A 636 6.12 16.04 -2.56
CA PHE A 636 7.56 16.31 -2.70
C PHE A 636 8.16 15.64 -3.94
N SER A 637 7.73 14.40 -4.25
CA SER A 637 8.18 13.69 -5.44
C SER A 637 7.81 14.42 -6.73
N ALA A 638 6.62 15.03 -6.81
CA ALA A 638 6.21 15.85 -7.95
C ALA A 638 7.07 17.11 -8.12
N TRP A 639 7.72 17.56 -7.04
CA TRP A 639 8.69 18.66 -7.02
C TRP A 639 10.15 18.16 -7.08
N GLU A 640 10.39 16.92 -7.51
CA GLU A 640 11.73 16.29 -7.59
C GLU A 640 12.53 16.36 -6.28
N LEU A 641 11.82 16.42 -5.14
CA LEU A 641 12.38 16.30 -3.80
C LEU A 641 12.14 14.87 -3.30
N HIS A 642 13.17 14.04 -3.38
CA HIS A 642 13.09 12.65 -2.96
C HIS A 642 13.27 12.50 -1.45
N GLY A 643 12.31 11.85 -0.81
CA GLY A 643 12.30 11.61 0.62
C GLY A 643 10.89 11.36 1.13
N ARG A 644 10.77 10.71 2.28
CA ARG A 644 9.48 10.42 2.92
C ARG A 644 9.08 11.55 3.85
N PHE A 645 7.81 11.95 3.84
CA PHE A 645 7.28 12.90 4.83
C PHE A 645 6.93 12.18 6.14
N PRO A 646 7.20 12.78 7.32
CA PRO A 646 7.78 14.11 7.54
C PRO A 646 9.32 14.15 7.59
N GLN A 647 10.00 13.01 7.44
CA GLN A 647 11.47 12.93 7.60
C GLN A 647 12.23 13.86 6.64
N ILE A 648 11.71 14.05 5.42
CA ILE A 648 12.26 14.93 4.40
C ILE A 648 12.39 16.38 4.88
N LEU A 649 11.55 16.85 5.81
CA LEU A 649 11.61 18.22 6.35
C LEU A 649 12.87 18.47 7.18
N THR A 650 13.49 17.42 7.71
CA THR A 650 14.70 17.48 8.55
C THR A 650 15.93 16.91 7.84
N ASP A 651 15.83 16.60 6.55
CA ASP A 651 16.93 16.08 5.77
C ASP A 651 18.10 17.07 5.71
N GLY A 652 19.34 16.56 5.82
CA GLY A 652 20.54 17.39 5.89
C GLY A 652 20.91 18.09 4.59
N VAL A 653 20.35 17.66 3.46
CA VAL A 653 20.62 18.19 2.12
C VAL A 653 19.41 18.98 1.60
N VAL A 654 18.23 18.36 1.61
CA VAL A 654 17.00 18.95 1.03
C VAL A 654 16.05 19.56 2.06
N GLY A 655 16.27 19.33 3.36
CA GLY A 655 15.27 19.60 4.39
C GLY A 655 14.84 21.05 4.52
N ALA A 656 15.78 22.00 4.37
CA ALA A 656 15.46 23.41 4.39
C ALA A 656 14.48 23.82 3.26
N GLU A 657 14.69 23.29 2.06
CA GLU A 657 13.83 23.57 0.91
C GLU A 657 12.52 22.78 0.95
N ALA A 658 12.55 21.54 1.46
CA ALA A 658 11.34 20.76 1.71
C ALA A 658 10.43 21.45 2.74
N ALA A 659 10.99 21.96 3.85
CA ALA A 659 10.25 22.73 4.85
C ALA A 659 9.64 24.01 4.26
N LYS A 660 10.41 24.76 3.46
CA LYS A 660 9.91 25.97 2.81
C LYS A 660 8.81 25.69 1.78
N LEU A 661 8.96 24.64 0.96
CA LEU A 661 7.95 24.22 0.00
C LEU A 661 6.65 23.80 0.72
N HIS A 662 6.78 23.03 1.81
CA HIS A 662 5.65 22.63 2.63
C HIS A 662 4.92 23.82 3.24
N ASP A 663 5.65 24.80 3.77
CA ASP A 663 5.06 26.02 4.34
C ASP A 663 4.30 26.84 3.29
N ASP A 664 4.85 26.95 2.08
CA ASP A 664 4.17 27.61 0.96
C ASP A 664 2.88 26.86 0.55
N ALA A 665 2.95 25.53 0.50
CA ALA A 665 1.80 24.67 0.22
C ALA A 665 0.70 24.81 1.28
N GLN A 666 1.08 24.83 2.56
CA GLN A 666 0.16 25.02 3.69
C GLN A 666 -0.54 26.39 3.63
N LYS A 667 0.18 27.47 3.31
CA LYS A 667 -0.41 28.80 3.14
C LYS A 667 -1.42 28.84 1.99
N LEU A 668 -1.07 28.25 0.84
CA LEU A 668 -1.98 28.21 -0.30
C LEU A 668 -3.20 27.33 0.00
N LEU A 669 -3.00 26.18 0.66
CA LEU A 669 -4.06 25.28 1.09
C LEU A 669 -5.04 25.96 2.06
N ALA A 670 -4.53 26.72 3.04
CA ALA A 670 -5.34 27.51 3.96
C ALA A 670 -6.17 28.58 3.23
N ARG A 671 -5.58 29.24 2.22
CA ARG A 671 -6.29 30.19 1.37
C ARG A 671 -7.39 29.50 0.55
N ILE A 672 -7.09 28.37 -0.09
CA ILE A 672 -8.04 27.57 -0.87
C ILE A 672 -9.24 27.16 0.01
N ALA A 673 -8.98 26.72 1.24
CA ALA A 673 -10.01 26.35 2.21
C ALA A 673 -10.87 27.53 2.64
N ALA A 674 -10.25 28.65 3.05
CA ALA A 674 -10.95 29.85 3.50
C ALA A 674 -11.83 30.47 2.40
N GLU A 675 -11.31 30.54 1.17
CA GLU A 675 -12.00 31.09 0.01
C GLU A 675 -12.96 30.08 -0.66
N LYS A 676 -13.01 28.82 -0.18
CA LYS A 676 -13.80 27.71 -0.76
C LYS A 676 -13.58 27.55 -2.28
N ARG A 677 -12.31 27.64 -2.70
CA ARG A 677 -11.92 27.61 -4.13
C ARG A 677 -12.08 26.22 -4.74
N PHE A 678 -11.91 25.18 -3.94
CA PHE A 678 -12.15 23.79 -4.34
C PHE A 678 -13.48 23.29 -3.76
N ARG A 679 -14.14 22.41 -4.49
CA ARG A 679 -15.42 21.79 -4.09
C ARG A 679 -15.30 20.28 -4.20
N PRO A 680 -14.74 19.63 -3.16
CA PRO A 680 -14.56 18.19 -3.17
C PRO A 680 -15.91 17.47 -3.25
N ARG A 681 -15.99 16.40 -4.05
CA ARG A 681 -17.21 15.59 -4.21
C ARG A 681 -16.86 14.12 -4.21
N ALA A 682 -17.77 13.30 -3.70
CA ALA A 682 -17.64 11.85 -3.69
C ALA A 682 -18.95 11.15 -4.02
N VAL A 683 -18.85 9.99 -4.66
CA VAL A 683 -19.92 9.02 -4.77
C VAL A 683 -19.37 7.65 -4.43
N ILE A 684 -20.06 6.90 -3.58
CA ILE A 684 -19.74 5.52 -3.25
C ILE A 684 -20.96 4.64 -3.46
N GLY A 685 -20.75 3.35 -3.70
CA GLY A 685 -21.84 2.38 -3.77
C GLY A 685 -21.40 0.97 -3.39
N PHE A 686 -22.38 0.14 -3.04
CA PHE A 686 -22.19 -1.26 -2.67
C PHE A 686 -23.24 -2.14 -3.31
N TRP A 687 -22.81 -3.30 -3.82
CA TRP A 687 -23.69 -4.26 -4.48
C TRP A 687 -23.42 -5.67 -3.97
N PRO A 688 -24.47 -6.50 -3.79
CA PRO A 688 -24.30 -7.93 -3.65
C PRO A 688 -23.60 -8.49 -4.88
N CYS A 689 -22.69 -9.42 -4.70
CA CYS A 689 -21.93 -10.01 -5.79
C CYS A 689 -21.49 -11.45 -5.50
N ASN A 690 -21.09 -12.15 -6.57
CA ASN A 690 -20.35 -13.40 -6.48
C ASN A 690 -19.31 -13.49 -7.59
N ALA A 691 -18.25 -14.26 -7.36
CA ALA A 691 -17.31 -14.60 -8.41
C ALA A 691 -17.91 -15.65 -9.36
N ASP A 692 -17.64 -15.46 -10.65
CA ASP A 692 -17.90 -16.41 -11.74
C ASP A 692 -16.61 -16.56 -12.58
N GLY A 693 -15.81 -17.57 -12.25
CA GLY A 693 -14.47 -17.74 -12.81
C GLY A 693 -13.57 -16.56 -12.47
N ASP A 694 -13.10 -15.85 -13.49
CA ASP A 694 -12.26 -14.66 -13.34
C ASP A 694 -13.07 -13.35 -13.39
N ASP A 695 -14.41 -13.42 -13.38
CA ASP A 695 -15.31 -12.26 -13.32
C ASP A 695 -15.98 -12.15 -11.94
N ILE A 696 -16.56 -10.98 -11.69
CA ILE A 696 -17.45 -10.74 -10.55
C ILE A 696 -18.80 -10.28 -11.08
N GLU A 697 -19.86 -11.00 -10.75
CA GLU A 697 -21.23 -10.63 -11.10
C GLU A 697 -21.87 -9.85 -9.97
N LEU A 698 -22.41 -8.67 -10.29
CA LEU A 698 -23.11 -7.79 -9.36
C LEU A 698 -24.61 -7.98 -9.54
N TYR A 699 -25.35 -7.94 -8.46
CA TYR A 699 -26.80 -8.07 -8.46
C TYR A 699 -27.46 -6.76 -8.07
N ALA A 700 -28.69 -6.56 -8.56
CA ALA A 700 -29.50 -5.46 -8.10
C ALA A 700 -29.71 -5.56 -6.58
N PRO A 701 -29.61 -4.46 -5.83
CA PRO A 701 -30.09 -4.42 -4.46
C PRO A 701 -31.58 -4.80 -4.48
N GLN A 702 -31.95 -5.98 -3.99
CA GLN A 702 -33.34 -6.39 -3.95
C GLN A 702 -34.11 -5.41 -3.05
N ALA A 703 -35.21 -4.85 -3.55
CA ALA A 703 -36.14 -4.09 -2.73
C ALA A 703 -36.80 -5.05 -1.73
N ALA A 704 -36.27 -5.12 -0.50
CA ALA A 704 -36.85 -5.76 0.68
C ALA A 704 -37.62 -7.08 0.44
N ALA A 705 -37.17 -7.93 -0.49
CA ALA A 705 -37.81 -9.19 -0.83
C ALA A 705 -36.79 -10.32 -0.73
N SER A 706 -37.06 -11.21 0.23
CA SER A 706 -36.35 -12.44 0.60
C SER A 706 -34.97 -12.29 1.26
N GLU A 707 -34.95 -11.62 2.41
CA GLU A 707 -33.86 -11.70 3.40
C GLU A 707 -33.90 -13.00 4.25
N THR A 708 -34.72 -13.97 3.84
CA THR A 708 -35.04 -15.19 4.60
C THR A 708 -33.99 -16.29 4.46
N ALA A 709 -33.37 -16.45 3.28
CA ALA A 709 -32.54 -17.63 3.01
C ALA A 709 -31.20 -17.68 3.80
N ASN A 710 -30.79 -16.59 4.46
CA ASN A 710 -29.46 -16.46 5.09
C ASN A 710 -29.46 -16.33 6.62
N ARG A 711 -30.58 -16.58 7.31
CA ARG A 711 -30.76 -16.19 8.72
C ARG A 711 -30.27 -17.16 9.81
N LEU A 712 -29.62 -18.27 9.47
CA LEU A 712 -29.16 -19.23 10.49
C LEU A 712 -27.79 -18.95 11.13
N ASN A 713 -27.15 -17.81 10.84
CA ASN A 713 -25.88 -17.39 11.47
C ASN A 713 -26.05 -16.20 12.43
N VAL A 714 -26.84 -16.37 13.49
CA VAL A 714 -26.85 -15.41 14.61
C VAL A 714 -25.70 -15.75 15.56
N ASP A 715 -24.56 -15.09 15.32
CA ASP A 715 -23.34 -15.12 16.12
C ASP A 715 -23.50 -14.27 17.40
N LEU A 716 -23.99 -14.87 18.49
CA LEU A 716 -24.12 -14.17 19.79
C LEU A 716 -23.47 -14.91 20.98
N THR A 717 -22.66 -15.95 20.76
CA THR A 717 -22.07 -16.75 21.86
C THR A 717 -20.63 -17.23 21.63
N ARG A 718 -19.89 -16.67 20.65
CA ARG A 718 -18.56 -17.17 20.26
C ARG A 718 -17.45 -17.18 21.34
N GLY A 719 -17.70 -16.69 22.55
CA GLY A 719 -16.74 -16.73 23.66
C GLY A 719 -16.96 -17.77 24.77
N LYS A 720 -18.07 -18.53 24.81
CA LYS A 720 -18.46 -19.25 26.06
C LYS A 720 -18.88 -20.72 25.93
N LEU A 721 -18.95 -21.28 24.72
CA LEU A 721 -19.35 -22.69 24.53
C LEU A 721 -18.14 -23.63 24.56
N THR A 722 -18.28 -24.77 25.22
CA THR A 722 -17.32 -25.88 25.13
C THR A 722 -17.31 -26.47 23.72
N PRO A 723 -16.23 -27.17 23.29
CA PRO A 723 -16.20 -27.85 22.00
C PRO A 723 -17.37 -28.80 21.78
N ARG A 724 -17.84 -29.45 22.84
CA ARG A 724 -18.99 -30.36 22.80
C ARG A 724 -20.30 -29.60 22.58
N GLU A 725 -20.53 -28.50 23.30
CA GLU A 725 -21.71 -27.65 23.08
C GLU A 725 -21.75 -27.05 21.67
N ARG A 726 -20.59 -26.63 21.12
CA ARG A 726 -20.50 -26.17 19.73
C ARG A 726 -20.88 -27.27 18.72
N ALA A 727 -20.47 -28.51 18.96
CA ALA A 727 -20.82 -29.63 18.10
C ALA A 727 -22.33 -29.92 18.13
N LEU A 728 -22.97 -29.82 19.30
CA LEU A 728 -24.42 -29.96 19.46
C LEU A 728 -25.19 -28.79 18.81
N GLU A 729 -24.74 -27.54 18.99
CA GLU A 729 -25.36 -26.36 18.38
C GLU A 729 -25.33 -26.45 16.86
N ALA A 730 -24.19 -26.86 16.30
CA ALA A 730 -24.05 -27.11 14.87
C ALA A 730 -24.94 -28.26 14.38
N ALA A 731 -25.17 -29.29 15.20
CA ALA A 731 -26.10 -30.37 14.88
C ALA A 731 -27.56 -29.88 14.83
N CYS A 732 -27.98 -29.04 15.78
CA CYS A 732 -29.29 -28.40 15.77
C CYS A 732 -29.48 -27.51 14.53
N ALA A 733 -28.49 -26.69 14.17
CA ALA A 733 -28.55 -25.85 12.98
C ALA A 733 -28.67 -26.68 11.68
N ARG A 734 -27.89 -27.77 11.55
CA ARG A 734 -28.02 -28.71 10.42
C ARG A 734 -29.41 -29.36 10.35
N ALA A 735 -30.00 -29.70 11.50
CA ALA A 735 -31.33 -30.30 11.55
C ALA A 735 -32.45 -29.36 11.10
N LEU A 736 -32.31 -28.05 11.33
CA LEU A 736 -33.22 -27.04 10.77
C LEU A 736 -33.02 -26.88 9.26
N ASN A 737 -31.77 -26.72 8.81
CA ASN A 737 -31.44 -26.51 7.39
C ASN A 737 -31.84 -27.68 6.47
N ALA A 738 -32.04 -28.88 7.02
CA ALA A 738 -32.47 -30.05 6.26
C ALA A 738 -33.98 -30.07 5.97
N ARG A 739 -34.75 -29.08 6.44
CA ARG A 739 -36.21 -28.98 6.28
C ARG A 739 -36.57 -27.70 5.54
N THR A 740 -37.69 -27.73 4.81
CA THR A 740 -38.21 -26.51 4.18
C THR A 740 -38.84 -25.59 5.23
N ASP A 741 -38.95 -24.30 4.93
CA ASP A 741 -39.65 -23.34 5.82
C ASP A 741 -41.10 -23.77 6.10
N ALA A 742 -41.78 -24.36 5.13
CA ALA A 742 -43.14 -24.87 5.29
C ALA A 742 -43.20 -26.04 6.29
N ASP A 743 -42.22 -26.95 6.24
CA ASP A 743 -42.12 -28.09 7.16
C ASP A 743 -41.76 -27.63 8.58
N LEU A 744 -40.86 -26.65 8.69
CA LEU A 744 -40.47 -26.06 9.97
C LEU A 744 -41.64 -25.29 10.61
N ASP A 745 -42.37 -24.52 9.81
CA ASP A 745 -43.54 -23.76 10.26
C ASP A 745 -44.66 -24.70 10.72
N ALA A 746 -44.96 -25.76 9.96
CA ALA A 746 -45.94 -26.77 10.36
C ALA A 746 -45.52 -27.51 11.64
N LEU A 747 -44.22 -27.82 11.79
CA LEU A 747 -43.68 -28.41 13.00
C LEU A 747 -43.84 -27.48 14.20
N TYR A 748 -43.50 -26.20 14.03
CA TYR A 748 -43.63 -25.22 15.10
C TYR A 748 -45.09 -24.96 15.47
N ASP A 749 -45.99 -24.89 14.50
CA ASP A 749 -47.43 -24.64 14.71
C ASP A 749 -48.12 -25.79 15.45
N SER A 750 -47.57 -27.00 15.33
CA SER A 750 -48.04 -28.17 16.08
C SER A 750 -47.68 -28.14 17.57
N ILE A 751 -46.77 -27.25 17.99
CA ILE A 751 -46.39 -27.10 19.40
C ILE A 751 -47.53 -26.36 20.13
N PRO A 752 -48.13 -26.94 21.18
CA PRO A 752 -49.29 -26.34 21.86
C PRO A 752 -49.07 -24.88 22.31
N ASP A 753 -47.88 -24.57 22.79
CA ASP A 753 -47.51 -23.23 23.27
C ASP A 753 -47.33 -22.20 22.13
N ALA A 754 -47.13 -22.63 20.88
CA ALA A 754 -47.05 -21.77 19.70
C ALA A 754 -48.44 -21.22 19.28
N ARG A 755 -49.53 -21.78 19.82
CA ARG A 755 -50.92 -21.37 19.58
C ARG A 755 -51.29 -21.28 18.09
N GLY A 756 -50.86 -22.26 17.31
CA GLY A 756 -51.11 -22.28 15.86
C GLY A 756 -50.37 -21.17 15.10
N GLY A 757 -49.20 -20.75 15.59
CA GLY A 757 -48.30 -19.82 14.90
C GLY A 757 -48.48 -18.34 15.28
N THR A 758 -49.40 -18.01 16.20
CA THR A 758 -49.61 -16.64 16.66
C THR A 758 -48.70 -16.24 17.83
N TYR A 759 -47.91 -17.17 18.36
CA TYR A 759 -46.99 -16.95 19.47
C TYR A 759 -45.56 -17.32 19.06
N TYR A 760 -44.67 -16.33 19.02
CA TYR A 760 -43.28 -16.42 18.60
C TYR A 760 -42.38 -16.43 19.83
N GLY A 761 -41.84 -17.60 20.19
CA GLY A 761 -41.00 -17.75 21.38
C GLY A 761 -39.81 -18.66 21.14
N THR A 762 -38.61 -18.20 21.55
CA THR A 762 -37.37 -18.97 21.42
C THR A 762 -37.42 -20.26 22.25
N ASP A 763 -37.97 -20.22 23.46
CA ASP A 763 -38.11 -21.43 24.29
C ASP A 763 -39.12 -22.42 23.70
N ILE A 764 -40.16 -21.93 23.02
CA ILE A 764 -41.11 -22.79 22.30
C ILE A 764 -40.39 -23.48 21.13
N ALA A 765 -39.57 -22.74 20.37
CA ALA A 765 -38.84 -23.29 19.24
C ALA A 765 -37.81 -24.36 19.63
N LYS A 766 -37.32 -24.34 20.87
CA LYS A 766 -36.44 -25.41 21.37
C LYS A 766 -37.14 -26.78 21.38
N HIS A 767 -38.47 -26.84 21.49
CA HIS A 767 -39.23 -28.10 21.42
C HIS A 767 -39.19 -28.76 20.04
N MET A 768 -38.74 -28.04 19.00
CA MET A 768 -38.48 -28.62 17.67
C MET A 768 -37.27 -29.57 17.68
N PHE A 769 -36.45 -29.55 18.75
CA PHE A 769 -35.29 -30.42 18.92
C PHE A 769 -35.54 -31.45 20.02
N ALA A 770 -35.58 -32.72 19.65
CA ALA A 770 -35.92 -33.84 20.54
C ALA A 770 -35.10 -33.92 21.84
N ASP A 771 -33.82 -33.52 21.79
CA ASP A 771 -32.87 -33.63 22.92
C ASP A 771 -32.68 -32.32 23.70
N ALA A 772 -33.31 -31.21 23.31
CA ALA A 772 -33.03 -29.88 23.88
C ALA A 772 -33.33 -29.77 25.39
N TYR A 773 -34.06 -30.70 25.98
CA TYR A 773 -34.31 -30.74 27.43
C TYR A 773 -33.76 -32.00 28.09
N ALA A 774 -33.02 -32.83 27.36
CA ALA A 774 -32.42 -34.06 27.88
C ALA A 774 -31.20 -33.80 28.77
N SER A 775 -30.46 -32.70 28.53
CA SER A 775 -29.36 -32.25 29.38
C SER A 775 -29.23 -30.73 29.38
N ARG A 776 -28.48 -30.18 30.35
CA ARG A 776 -28.18 -28.75 30.43
C ARG A 776 -27.43 -28.26 29.18
N GLU A 777 -26.47 -29.04 28.71
CA GLU A 777 -25.67 -28.72 27.53
C GLU A 777 -26.52 -28.71 26.25
N ALA A 778 -27.43 -29.67 26.09
CA ALA A 778 -28.33 -29.74 24.94
C ALA A 778 -29.30 -28.54 24.92
N ASN A 779 -29.77 -28.10 26.08
CA ASN A 779 -30.64 -26.93 26.20
C ASN A 779 -29.96 -25.62 25.81
N ILE A 780 -28.71 -25.45 26.26
CA ILE A 780 -27.89 -24.30 25.91
C ILE A 780 -27.63 -24.28 24.40
N SER A 781 -27.27 -25.43 23.83
CA SER A 781 -26.90 -25.58 22.42
C SER A 781 -28.08 -25.41 21.45
N ALA A 782 -29.31 -25.71 21.88
CA ALA A 782 -30.51 -25.48 21.06
C ALA A 782 -30.94 -24.00 21.02
N GLY A 783 -30.37 -23.13 21.87
CA GLY A 783 -30.84 -21.76 22.05
C GLY A 783 -30.63 -20.85 20.84
N ALA A 784 -29.42 -20.81 20.27
CA ALA A 784 -29.14 -19.93 19.13
C ALA A 784 -29.89 -20.34 17.85
N PRO A 785 -29.94 -21.65 17.47
CA PRO A 785 -30.73 -22.09 16.32
C PRO A 785 -32.23 -21.82 16.47
N ALA A 786 -32.80 -22.07 17.65
CA ALA A 786 -34.20 -21.76 17.94
C ALA A 786 -34.52 -20.26 17.81
N ARG A 787 -33.61 -19.41 18.30
CA ARG A 787 -33.78 -17.94 18.23
C ARG A 787 -33.70 -17.45 16.79
N ALA A 788 -32.75 -17.96 16.01
CA ALA A 788 -32.58 -17.61 14.61
C ALA A 788 -33.83 -17.95 13.79
N TYR A 789 -34.37 -19.16 13.96
CA TYR A 789 -35.61 -19.59 13.33
C TYR A 789 -36.79 -18.65 13.67
N ILE A 790 -36.97 -18.28 14.95
CA ILE A 790 -38.09 -17.44 15.38
C ILE A 790 -38.00 -16.02 14.86
N LEU A 791 -36.79 -15.45 14.81
CA LEU A 791 -36.57 -14.13 14.21
C LEU A 791 -36.89 -14.13 12.72
N ASP A 792 -36.43 -15.17 12.00
CA ASP A 792 -36.72 -15.33 10.58
C ASP A 792 -38.22 -15.46 10.31
N ARG A 793 -38.84 -16.43 10.99
CA ARG A 793 -40.26 -16.74 10.82
C ARG A 793 -41.13 -15.52 11.08
N PHE A 794 -40.91 -14.81 12.19
CA PHE A 794 -41.70 -13.62 12.52
C PHE A 794 -41.69 -12.59 11.39
N GLN A 795 -40.52 -12.34 10.81
CA GLN A 795 -40.41 -11.36 9.74
C GLN A 795 -41.03 -11.85 8.43
N ARG A 796 -40.89 -13.13 8.08
CA ARG A 796 -41.63 -13.73 6.96
C ARG A 796 -43.14 -13.58 7.14
N ASP A 797 -43.64 -13.84 8.35
CA ASP A 797 -45.06 -13.77 8.65
C ASP A 797 -45.57 -12.31 8.59
N MET A 798 -44.72 -11.31 8.91
CA MET A 798 -45.04 -9.89 8.74
C MET A 798 -45.07 -9.47 7.26
N VAL A 799 -44.07 -9.87 6.47
CA VAL A 799 -43.98 -9.54 5.04
C VAL A 799 -45.09 -10.22 4.23
N SER A 800 -45.39 -11.47 4.53
CA SER A 800 -46.45 -12.23 3.85
C SER A 800 -47.86 -11.88 4.31
N GLY A 801 -48.00 -11.18 5.44
CA GLY A 801 -49.30 -10.84 6.01
C GLY A 801 -50.08 -12.06 6.52
N LYS A 802 -49.41 -13.13 6.96
CA LYS A 802 -49.99 -14.46 7.31
C LYS A 802 -51.11 -14.44 8.36
N HIS A 803 -51.24 -13.35 9.12
CA HIS A 803 -52.30 -13.12 10.11
C HIS A 803 -52.93 -11.73 9.94
N PRO A 804 -53.79 -11.51 8.93
CA PRO A 804 -54.40 -10.21 8.70
C PRO A 804 -55.44 -9.84 9.78
N ASP A 805 -56.03 -10.84 10.45
CA ASP A 805 -57.02 -10.72 11.52
C ASP A 805 -56.43 -10.28 12.87
N LYS A 806 -55.09 -10.25 12.99
CA LYS A 806 -54.36 -9.80 14.19
C LYS A 806 -53.72 -8.44 13.92
N PRO A 807 -54.38 -7.31 14.24
CA PRO A 807 -53.86 -5.99 13.93
C PRO A 807 -52.72 -5.54 14.85
N VAL A 808 -52.50 -6.24 15.97
CA VAL A 808 -51.51 -5.85 17.00
C VAL A 808 -50.38 -6.87 17.09
N VAL A 809 -49.15 -6.41 17.29
CA VAL A 809 -48.00 -7.22 17.73
C VAL A 809 -47.60 -6.80 19.14
N ILE A 810 -47.58 -7.75 20.07
CA ILE A 810 -47.11 -7.54 21.44
C ILE A 810 -45.71 -8.12 21.58
N PHE A 811 -44.72 -7.27 21.85
CA PHE A 811 -43.39 -7.67 22.27
C PHE A 811 -43.30 -7.72 23.79
N THR A 812 -42.96 -8.88 24.36
CA THR A 812 -42.62 -8.93 25.80
C THR A 812 -41.18 -8.44 26.00
N ALA A 813 -40.96 -7.72 27.10
CA ALA A 813 -39.65 -7.20 27.47
C ALA A 813 -39.37 -7.40 28.98
N GLY A 814 -38.09 -7.56 29.34
CA GLY A 814 -37.65 -7.78 30.72
C GLY A 814 -36.70 -8.96 30.84
N GLY A 815 -35.87 -8.98 31.88
CA GLY A 815 -34.91 -10.06 32.08
C GLY A 815 -35.56 -11.41 32.47
N PRO A 816 -34.79 -12.50 32.50
CA PRO A 816 -35.26 -13.78 33.03
C PRO A 816 -35.77 -13.66 34.48
N GLY A 817 -36.92 -14.25 34.80
CA GLY A 817 -37.50 -14.18 36.15
C GLY A 817 -38.30 -12.91 36.46
N SER A 818 -38.42 -11.96 35.52
CA SER A 818 -39.21 -10.72 35.71
C SER A 818 -40.73 -10.94 35.74
N GLY A 819 -41.23 -12.07 35.24
CA GLY A 819 -42.67 -12.39 35.21
C GLY A 819 -43.38 -12.17 33.87
N LYS A 820 -42.65 -11.98 32.76
CA LYS A 820 -43.22 -11.79 31.39
C LYS A 820 -44.36 -12.75 31.03
N SER A 821 -44.17 -14.05 31.26
CA SER A 821 -45.18 -15.06 30.94
C SER A 821 -46.41 -14.96 31.86
N GLU A 822 -46.25 -14.50 33.10
CA GLU A 822 -47.35 -14.30 34.05
C GLU A 822 -48.24 -13.13 33.61
N THR A 823 -47.65 -12.04 33.12
CA THR A 823 -48.37 -10.89 32.53
C THR A 823 -49.27 -11.30 31.36
N LEU A 824 -48.80 -12.25 30.54
CA LEU A 824 -49.60 -12.82 29.43
C LEU A 824 -50.71 -13.75 29.94
N VAL A 825 -50.46 -14.54 30.99
CA VAL A 825 -51.43 -15.49 31.56
C VAL A 825 -52.55 -14.79 32.35
N GLN A 826 -52.23 -13.71 33.07
CA GLN A 826 -53.20 -12.92 33.82
C GLN A 826 -54.08 -12.01 32.95
N GLY A 827 -53.86 -12.00 31.62
CA GLY A 827 -54.69 -11.23 30.68
C GLY A 827 -54.51 -9.72 30.79
N LEU A 828 -53.37 -9.25 31.31
CA LEU A 828 -53.08 -7.82 31.47
C LEU A 828 -52.79 -7.09 30.15
N VAL A 829 -52.55 -7.87 29.09
CA VAL A 829 -52.51 -7.43 27.69
C VAL A 829 -53.44 -8.32 26.85
N ASP A 830 -54.07 -7.75 25.83
CA ASP A 830 -55.03 -8.49 25.00
C ASP A 830 -54.32 -9.37 23.97
N VAL A 831 -53.98 -10.59 24.37
CA VAL A 831 -53.33 -11.59 23.51
C VAL A 831 -54.30 -12.27 22.53
N ARG A 832 -55.62 -12.05 22.62
CA ARG A 832 -56.59 -12.74 21.75
C ARG A 832 -56.61 -12.17 20.33
N ASN A 833 -56.36 -10.87 20.19
CA ASN A 833 -56.31 -10.15 18.91
C ASN A 833 -54.90 -9.70 18.50
N ALA A 834 -53.87 -10.29 19.10
CA ALA A 834 -52.49 -9.92 18.84
C ALA A 834 -51.61 -11.12 18.45
N LEU A 835 -50.53 -10.83 17.73
CA LEU A 835 -49.37 -11.71 17.63
C LEU A 835 -48.45 -11.43 18.81
N VAL A 836 -47.94 -12.47 19.48
CA VAL A 836 -47.08 -12.28 20.65
C VAL A 836 -45.66 -12.70 20.30
N PHE A 837 -44.71 -11.78 20.44
CA PHE A 837 -43.28 -12.06 20.31
C PHE A 837 -42.62 -12.05 21.69
N ASP A 838 -42.36 -13.25 22.23
CA ASP A 838 -41.84 -13.44 23.57
C ASP A 838 -40.30 -13.38 23.60
N SER A 839 -39.76 -12.31 24.17
CA SER A 839 -38.33 -12.04 24.21
C SER A 839 -37.89 -11.30 25.47
N THR A 840 -36.58 -11.16 25.65
CA THR A 840 -36.01 -10.29 26.68
C THR A 840 -35.81 -8.86 26.17
N LEU A 841 -35.80 -8.65 24.84
CA LEU A 841 -35.53 -7.38 24.17
C LEU A 841 -34.24 -6.69 24.68
N THR A 842 -33.15 -7.45 24.80
CA THR A 842 -31.87 -6.96 25.36
C THR A 842 -30.93 -6.33 24.33
N ASN A 843 -31.21 -6.49 23.03
CA ASN A 843 -30.40 -5.93 21.94
C ASN A 843 -31.26 -4.94 21.15
N ILE A 844 -30.83 -3.68 21.14
CA ILE A 844 -31.58 -2.57 20.55
C ILE A 844 -31.73 -2.70 19.03
N ASP A 845 -30.71 -3.17 18.31
CA ASP A 845 -30.75 -3.26 16.85
C ASP A 845 -31.71 -4.37 16.39
N ILE A 846 -31.71 -5.50 17.10
CA ILE A 846 -32.69 -6.57 16.86
C ILE A 846 -34.10 -6.11 17.23
N ALA A 847 -34.26 -5.38 18.34
CA ALA A 847 -35.55 -4.82 18.74
C ALA A 847 -36.10 -3.86 17.69
N ARG A 848 -35.27 -2.93 17.20
CA ARG A 848 -35.59 -1.98 16.13
C ARG A 848 -36.08 -2.71 14.87
N ALA A 849 -35.30 -3.68 14.40
CA ALA A 849 -35.66 -4.43 13.19
C ALA A 849 -37.00 -5.18 13.33
N LEU A 850 -37.32 -5.71 14.52
CA LEU A 850 -38.60 -6.39 14.76
C LEU A 850 -39.78 -5.40 14.82
N ILE A 851 -39.59 -4.24 15.45
CA ILE A 851 -40.60 -3.18 15.53
C ILE A 851 -40.87 -2.63 14.13
N GLU A 852 -39.84 -2.30 13.37
CA GLU A 852 -39.96 -1.84 11.99
C GLU A 852 -40.63 -2.88 11.08
N ALA A 853 -40.30 -4.17 11.23
CA ALA A 853 -40.97 -5.24 10.47
C ALA A 853 -42.48 -5.31 10.78
N ALA A 854 -42.88 -5.13 12.04
CA ALA A 854 -44.29 -5.08 12.42
C ALA A 854 -45.00 -3.83 11.88
N LEU A 855 -44.38 -2.65 12.01
CA LEU A 855 -44.93 -1.38 11.49
C LEU A 855 -45.08 -1.41 9.97
N ASN A 856 -44.07 -1.91 9.25
CA ASN A 856 -44.10 -2.07 7.80
C ASN A 856 -45.17 -3.10 7.36
N GLY A 857 -45.44 -4.10 8.21
CA GLY A 857 -46.56 -5.04 8.05
C GLY A 857 -47.94 -4.43 8.38
N GLY A 858 -48.01 -3.12 8.64
CA GLY A 858 -49.24 -2.40 8.97
C GLY A 858 -49.81 -2.74 10.35
N LYS A 859 -48.98 -3.24 11.27
CA LYS A 859 -49.41 -3.65 12.62
C LYS A 859 -49.21 -2.52 13.62
N PHE A 860 -50.10 -2.45 14.60
CA PHE A 860 -49.90 -1.66 15.81
C PHE A 860 -48.94 -2.41 16.76
N VAL A 861 -47.95 -1.73 17.31
CA VAL A 861 -46.90 -2.35 18.12
C VAL A 861 -47.13 -2.03 19.59
N GLN A 862 -47.18 -3.06 20.43
CA GLN A 862 -47.21 -2.92 21.89
C GLN A 862 -45.95 -3.52 22.50
N ILE A 863 -45.21 -2.73 23.28
CA ILE A 863 -44.02 -3.20 24.01
C ILE A 863 -44.38 -3.32 25.49
N ALA A 864 -44.62 -4.56 25.92
CA ALA A 864 -45.01 -4.92 27.28
C ALA A 864 -43.77 -5.25 28.12
N TYR A 865 -43.24 -4.26 28.83
CA TYR A 865 -42.09 -4.42 29.71
C TYR A 865 -42.50 -4.76 31.14
N VAL A 866 -41.90 -5.81 31.70
CA VAL A 866 -42.13 -6.19 33.10
C VAL A 866 -40.88 -5.90 33.92
N HIS A 867 -40.97 -4.90 34.79
CA HIS A 867 -39.95 -4.55 35.75
C HIS A 867 -40.08 -5.41 37.01
N ARG A 868 -38.97 -6.01 37.45
CA ARG A 868 -38.86 -6.65 38.77
C ARG A 868 -37.44 -6.43 39.29
N PRO A 869 -37.27 -6.05 40.57
CA PRO A 869 -35.96 -5.95 41.19
C PRO A 869 -35.18 -7.25 41.06
N ILE A 870 -33.88 -7.11 40.84
CA ILE A 870 -33.01 -8.22 40.47
C ILE A 870 -32.93 -9.30 41.54
N GLU A 871 -32.98 -8.92 42.82
CA GLU A 871 -32.95 -9.81 43.98
C GLU A 871 -34.18 -10.71 44.00
N LEU A 872 -35.35 -10.14 43.71
CA LEU A 872 -36.61 -10.89 43.59
C LEU A 872 -36.59 -11.76 42.32
N ALA A 873 -36.13 -11.22 41.19
CA ALA A 873 -36.03 -11.98 39.94
C ALA A 873 -35.09 -13.19 40.06
N MET A 874 -33.99 -13.07 40.80
CA MET A 874 -33.06 -14.16 41.10
C MET A 874 -33.73 -15.25 41.93
N LYS A 875 -34.38 -14.89 43.05
CA LYS A 875 -35.11 -15.85 43.89
C LYS A 875 -36.11 -16.69 43.09
N PHE A 876 -36.90 -16.05 42.23
CA PHE A 876 -37.88 -16.74 41.38
C PHE A 876 -37.25 -17.54 40.23
N ALA A 877 -36.13 -17.07 39.67
CA ALA A 877 -35.42 -17.83 38.63
C ALA A 877 -34.80 -19.11 39.22
N ILE A 878 -34.31 -19.07 40.45
CA ILE A 878 -33.80 -20.23 41.20
C ILE A 878 -34.94 -21.20 41.52
N GLU A 879 -36.09 -20.72 42.01
CA GLU A 879 -37.29 -21.55 42.22
C GLU A 879 -37.76 -22.23 40.91
N ARG A 880 -37.77 -21.50 39.78
CA ARG A 880 -38.13 -22.03 38.46
C ARG A 880 -37.12 -23.07 37.96
N ALA A 881 -35.82 -22.87 38.20
CA ALA A 881 -34.78 -23.85 37.89
C ALA A 881 -34.97 -25.15 38.70
N SER A 882 -35.41 -25.02 39.95
CA SER A 882 -35.69 -26.15 40.85
C SER A 882 -36.88 -27.00 40.38
N LEU A 883 -37.93 -26.36 39.84
CA LEU A 883 -39.17 -27.00 39.40
C LEU A 883 -39.15 -27.49 37.95
N LYS A 884 -38.51 -26.76 37.03
CA LYS A 884 -38.58 -27.01 35.57
C LYS A 884 -37.22 -27.28 34.90
N GLY A 885 -36.12 -27.34 35.66
CA GLY A 885 -34.79 -27.65 35.12
C GLY A 885 -34.16 -26.56 34.23
N MET A 886 -34.79 -25.39 34.09
CA MET A 886 -34.27 -24.28 33.29
C MET A 886 -33.38 -23.38 34.16
N PHE A 887 -32.07 -23.49 34.00
CA PHE A 887 -31.09 -22.74 34.79
C PHE A 887 -30.47 -21.57 34.00
N VAL A 888 -30.58 -20.35 34.55
CA VAL A 888 -29.85 -19.16 34.05
C VAL A 888 -28.81 -18.78 35.08
N ALA A 889 -27.56 -18.61 34.67
CA ALA A 889 -26.48 -18.23 35.58
C ALA A 889 -26.77 -16.86 36.22
N PRO A 890 -26.57 -16.68 37.54
CA PRO A 890 -26.85 -15.42 38.24
C PRO A 890 -26.24 -14.18 37.57
N ALA A 891 -24.99 -14.26 37.13
CA ALA A 891 -24.32 -13.16 36.42
C ALA A 891 -24.98 -12.81 35.08
N ARG A 892 -25.48 -13.81 34.33
CA ARG A 892 -26.20 -13.61 33.06
C ARG A 892 -27.59 -13.04 33.29
N LEU A 893 -28.27 -13.50 34.34
CA LEU A 893 -29.55 -12.94 34.76
C LEU A 893 -29.39 -11.45 35.08
N GLY A 894 -28.34 -11.10 35.82
CA GLY A 894 -28.02 -9.71 36.11
C GLY A 894 -27.82 -8.83 34.88
N GLU A 895 -27.03 -9.34 33.94
CA GLU A 895 -26.73 -8.66 32.68
C GLU A 895 -27.96 -8.49 31.78
N ASP A 896 -28.82 -9.51 31.67
CA ASP A 896 -30.01 -9.46 30.81
C ASP A 896 -31.07 -8.48 31.35
N HIS A 897 -31.23 -8.34 32.66
CA HIS A 897 -32.13 -7.34 33.25
C HIS A 897 -31.68 -5.91 32.96
N TRP A 898 -30.39 -5.62 33.13
CA TRP A 898 -29.82 -4.31 32.84
C TRP A 898 -29.90 -3.97 31.35
N LYS A 899 -29.57 -4.92 30.47
CA LYS A 899 -29.66 -4.72 29.01
C LYS A 899 -31.10 -4.47 28.56
N ALA A 900 -32.07 -5.20 29.12
CA ALA A 900 -33.49 -4.99 28.80
C ALA A 900 -33.97 -3.60 29.23
N GLN A 901 -33.56 -3.10 30.41
CA GLN A 901 -33.88 -1.76 30.88
C GLN A 901 -33.32 -0.66 29.96
N ASN A 902 -32.05 -0.79 29.54
CA ASN A 902 -31.44 0.22 28.67
C ASN A 902 -31.96 0.19 27.24
N ALA A 903 -32.17 -1.01 26.69
CA ALA A 903 -32.78 -1.16 25.37
C ALA A 903 -34.17 -0.53 25.37
N LEU A 904 -34.98 -0.79 26.39
CA LEU A 904 -36.30 -0.17 26.51
C LEU A 904 -36.23 1.36 26.67
N PHE A 905 -35.34 1.89 27.51
CA PHE A 905 -35.18 3.34 27.65
C PHE A 905 -34.84 4.01 26.31
N ALA A 906 -33.96 3.37 25.52
CA ALA A 906 -33.61 3.86 24.19
C ALA A 906 -34.79 3.78 23.21
N LEU A 907 -35.54 2.67 23.22
CA LEU A 907 -36.73 2.50 22.38
C LEU A 907 -37.83 3.50 22.74
N VAL A 908 -38.04 3.78 24.03
CA VAL A 908 -39.00 4.82 24.47
C VAL A 908 -38.60 6.18 23.91
N ASN A 909 -37.32 6.55 23.93
CA ASN A 909 -36.87 7.81 23.34
C ASN A 909 -36.99 7.84 21.81
N GLU A 910 -36.73 6.71 21.15
CA GLU A 910 -36.74 6.60 19.69
C GLU A 910 -38.17 6.61 19.12
N TYR A 911 -39.11 5.90 19.77
CA TYR A 911 -40.48 5.71 19.29
C TYR A 911 -41.53 6.52 20.08
N ALA A 912 -41.12 7.44 20.97
CA ALA A 912 -42.06 8.27 21.74
C ALA A 912 -43.05 9.07 20.87
N ALA A 913 -42.64 9.43 19.65
CA ALA A 913 -43.45 10.20 18.71
C ALA A 913 -44.21 9.34 17.68
N GLU A 914 -44.04 8.01 17.68
CA GLU A 914 -44.68 7.11 16.73
C GLU A 914 -46.07 6.68 17.25
N PRO A 915 -47.19 7.18 16.67
CA PRO A 915 -48.53 6.87 17.16
C PRO A 915 -48.93 5.41 17.02
N ALA A 916 -48.25 4.62 16.18
CA ALA A 916 -48.49 3.19 16.04
C ALA A 916 -47.69 2.31 17.04
N VAL A 917 -46.94 2.91 17.97
CA VAL A 917 -46.17 2.20 19.01
C VAL A 917 -46.66 2.61 20.40
N GLU A 918 -47.09 1.64 21.21
CA GLU A 918 -47.49 1.82 22.61
C GLU A 918 -46.51 1.08 23.53
N PHE A 919 -45.99 1.78 24.54
CA PHE A 919 -45.23 1.18 25.62
C PHE A 919 -46.16 0.87 26.80
N ILE A 920 -46.00 -0.29 27.43
CA ILE A 920 -46.75 -0.68 28.62
C ILE A 920 -45.76 -1.20 29.66
N ILE A 921 -45.68 -0.52 30.80
CA ILE A 921 -44.79 -0.91 31.90
C ILE A 921 -45.61 -1.60 32.99
N PHE A 922 -45.18 -2.79 33.37
CA PHE A 922 -45.71 -3.55 34.49
C PHE A 922 -44.70 -3.54 35.63
N ASP A 923 -45.09 -3.02 36.78
CA ASP A 923 -44.29 -3.09 37.99
C ASP A 923 -44.65 -4.36 38.76
N ASN A 924 -43.66 -5.24 38.94
CA ASN A 924 -43.77 -6.56 39.54
C ASN A 924 -42.87 -6.69 40.78
N ARG A 925 -42.89 -5.66 41.63
CA ARG A 925 -42.21 -5.58 42.93
C ARG A 925 -42.93 -6.33 44.07
N ALA A 926 -44.25 -6.55 43.98
CA ALA A 926 -45.09 -7.15 45.02
C ALA A 926 -45.28 -8.68 44.83
N ARG A 927 -46.17 -9.35 45.60
CA ARG A 927 -46.39 -10.81 45.52
C ARG A 927 -46.91 -11.19 44.11
N LYS A 928 -46.85 -12.48 43.76
CA LYS A 928 -47.10 -13.01 42.41
C LYS A 928 -48.47 -12.61 41.81
N GLU A 929 -49.41 -12.21 42.65
CA GLU A 929 -50.77 -11.78 42.31
C GLU A 929 -50.92 -10.25 42.05
N ASP A 930 -49.88 -9.43 42.28
CA ASP A 930 -49.97 -7.97 42.38
C ASP A 930 -49.25 -7.21 41.23
N ILE A 931 -49.34 -7.68 39.97
CA ILE A 931 -48.71 -6.98 38.84
C ILE A 931 -49.51 -5.71 38.50
N ILE A 932 -48.89 -4.54 38.65
CA ILE A 932 -49.55 -3.24 38.41
C ILE A 932 -49.20 -2.72 37.01
N ARG A 933 -50.21 -2.43 36.19
CA ARG A 933 -50.05 -1.73 34.90
C ARG A 933 -49.87 -0.22 35.16
N LEU A 934 -48.75 0.33 34.73
CA LEU A 934 -48.45 1.76 34.83
C LEU A 934 -48.65 2.45 33.48
N ALA A 935 -49.10 3.71 33.49
CA ALA A 935 -49.16 4.55 32.29
C ALA A 935 -47.73 4.90 31.83
N ALA A 936 -47.49 4.85 30.52
CA ALA A 936 -46.16 5.03 29.95
C ALA A 936 -45.67 6.48 30.04
N GLY A 937 -44.44 6.65 30.52
CA GLY A 937 -43.70 7.90 30.54
C GLY A 937 -42.26 7.66 30.98
N ILE A 938 -41.34 8.52 30.50
CA ILE A 938 -39.93 8.56 30.92
C ILE A 938 -39.81 8.66 32.46
N ASP A 939 -40.85 9.18 33.12
CA ASP A 939 -40.97 9.35 34.57
C ASP A 939 -40.79 8.06 35.39
N PHE A 940 -41.20 6.88 34.90
CA PHE A 940 -40.96 5.63 35.63
C PHE A 940 -39.46 5.38 35.84
N PHE A 941 -38.64 5.59 34.80
CA PHE A 941 -37.18 5.39 34.87
C PHE A 941 -36.44 6.52 35.58
N ASN A 942 -37.11 7.67 35.78
CA ASN A 942 -36.53 8.87 36.39
C ASN A 942 -36.91 9.04 37.87
N THR A 943 -37.62 8.10 38.47
CA THR A 943 -37.81 8.11 39.92
C THR A 943 -36.46 7.82 40.61
N PRO A 944 -36.13 8.48 41.74
CA PRO A 944 -34.86 8.28 42.43
C PRO A 944 -34.54 6.81 42.73
N ALA A 945 -35.55 6.03 43.14
CA ALA A 945 -35.40 4.60 43.39
C ALA A 945 -35.02 3.79 42.13
N ASN A 946 -35.53 4.17 40.96
CA ASN A 946 -35.29 3.46 39.70
C ASN A 946 -34.01 3.96 39.00
N LEU A 947 -33.63 5.22 39.25
CA LEU A 947 -32.33 5.77 38.87
C LEU A 947 -31.20 5.12 39.66
N ASP A 948 -31.36 4.98 40.98
CA ASP A 948 -30.39 4.29 41.82
C ASP A 948 -30.25 2.81 41.38
N GLU A 949 -31.34 2.13 41.04
CA GLU A 949 -31.27 0.76 40.51
C GLU A 949 -30.56 0.67 39.14
N ARG A 950 -30.71 1.71 38.29
CA ARG A 950 -30.08 1.80 36.97
C ARG A 950 -28.59 2.17 37.03
N TYR A 951 -28.18 2.99 38.00
CA TYR A 951 -26.85 3.62 38.08
C TYR A 951 -25.98 3.19 39.28
N ALA A 952 -26.55 2.66 40.37
CA ALA A 952 -25.80 2.30 41.57
C ALA A 952 -25.23 0.87 41.50
N ASN A 953 -23.90 0.79 41.37
CA ASN A 953 -23.03 -0.36 41.69
C ASN A 953 -23.53 -1.76 41.27
N ARG A 954 -23.58 -1.95 39.94
CA ARG A 954 -23.76 -3.24 39.23
C ARG A 954 -23.01 -4.41 39.87
N GLU A 955 -21.74 -4.22 40.24
CA GLU A 955 -20.92 -5.29 40.81
C GLU A 955 -21.28 -5.59 42.27
N ALA A 956 -21.47 -4.57 43.12
CA ALA A 956 -21.74 -4.78 44.54
C ALA A 956 -23.12 -5.41 44.80
N THR A 957 -24.12 -5.15 43.95
CA THR A 957 -25.47 -5.72 44.08
C THR A 957 -25.53 -7.15 43.55
N ILE A 958 -24.90 -7.43 42.40
CA ILE A 958 -24.76 -8.79 41.86
C ILE A 958 -23.91 -9.64 42.81
N GLN A 959 -22.83 -9.09 43.38
CA GLN A 959 -21.96 -9.78 44.33
C GLN A 959 -22.68 -10.10 45.65
N ARG A 960 -23.40 -9.13 46.25
CA ARG A 960 -24.20 -9.36 47.46
C ARG A 960 -25.31 -10.40 47.25
N ALA A 961 -25.95 -10.41 46.08
CA ALA A 961 -26.99 -11.38 45.75
C ALA A 961 -26.43 -12.79 45.46
N ILE A 962 -25.23 -12.90 44.88
CA ILE A 962 -24.50 -14.17 44.74
C ILE A 962 -24.08 -14.71 46.11
N GLU A 963 -23.58 -13.84 46.98
CA GLU A 963 -23.10 -14.18 48.33
C GLU A 963 -24.24 -14.59 49.28
N ALA A 964 -25.41 -13.96 49.18
CA ALA A 964 -26.56 -14.24 50.04
C ALA A 964 -27.25 -15.59 49.75
N ASP A 965 -27.14 -16.14 48.53
CA ASP A 965 -27.92 -17.32 48.09
C ASP A 965 -27.06 -18.57 47.84
N ALA A 966 -25.73 -18.44 47.75
CA ALA A 966 -24.81 -19.57 47.57
C ALA A 966 -24.92 -20.62 48.71
N GLY A 967 -25.26 -20.20 49.92
CA GLY A 967 -25.46 -21.09 51.07
C GLY A 967 -26.78 -21.86 51.08
N GLU A 968 -27.84 -21.36 50.45
CA GLU A 968 -29.17 -22.01 50.39
C GLU A 968 -29.27 -22.97 49.20
N ILE A 969 -28.69 -22.58 48.05
CA ILE A 969 -28.64 -23.39 46.83
C ILE A 969 -27.77 -24.64 47.02
N ALA A 970 -26.60 -24.50 47.66
CA ALA A 970 -25.75 -25.64 47.98
C ALA A 970 -26.46 -26.65 48.89
N ARG A 971 -27.13 -26.17 49.96
CA ARG A 971 -27.88 -27.03 50.89
C ARG A 971 -29.06 -27.76 50.23
N ARG A 972 -29.81 -27.14 49.32
CA ARG A 972 -30.96 -27.77 48.64
C ARG A 972 -30.56 -28.68 47.48
N MET A 973 -29.48 -28.37 46.77
CA MET A 973 -28.92 -29.26 45.74
C MET A 973 -28.26 -30.49 46.36
N ASP A 974 -27.58 -30.34 47.50
CA ASP A 974 -27.04 -31.48 48.25
C ASP A 974 -28.14 -32.37 48.84
N ALA A 975 -29.24 -31.81 49.34
CA ALA A 975 -30.40 -32.58 49.79
C ALA A 975 -31.05 -33.41 48.66
N ARG A 976 -31.14 -32.84 47.45
CA ARG A 976 -31.69 -33.53 46.27
C ARG A 976 -30.73 -34.61 45.72
N ASN A 977 -29.44 -34.35 45.73
CA ASN A 977 -28.42 -35.32 45.33
C ASN A 977 -28.24 -36.45 46.35
N ALA A 978 -28.46 -36.18 47.64
CA ALA A 978 -28.50 -37.19 48.69
C ALA A 978 -29.72 -38.12 48.55
N ALA A 979 -30.89 -37.58 48.20
CA ALA A 979 -32.10 -38.36 47.91
C ALA A 979 -31.93 -39.26 46.67
N ALA A 980 -31.25 -38.78 45.63
CA ALA A 980 -30.94 -39.58 44.43
C ALA A 980 -29.89 -40.67 44.69
N ARG A 981 -28.99 -40.49 45.68
CA ARG A 981 -27.96 -41.47 46.05
C ARG A 981 -28.46 -42.59 46.97
N GLN A 982 -29.52 -42.36 47.74
CA GLN A 982 -30.13 -43.41 48.59
C GLN A 982 -31.00 -44.42 47.81
N GLY A 983 -31.40 -44.12 46.57
CA GLY A 983 -32.30 -44.97 45.78
C GLY A 983 -31.64 -46.09 44.96
N SER A 984 -30.31 -46.28 44.98
CA SER A 984 -29.63 -47.22 44.05
C SER A 984 -28.75 -48.30 44.70
N ARG A 985 -29.09 -48.77 45.90
CA ARG A 985 -28.56 -50.05 46.44
C ARG A 985 -29.62 -50.80 47.26
N GLY A 986 -30.34 -51.71 46.60
CA GLY A 986 -31.27 -52.61 47.29
C GLY A 986 -32.14 -53.43 46.33
N ALA A 987 -31.64 -54.60 45.96
CA ALA A 987 -32.30 -55.83 45.55
C ALA A 987 -33.81 -55.85 45.16
N GLY A 988 -34.08 -56.45 44.00
CA GLY A 988 -34.78 -57.74 43.95
C GLY A 988 -36.30 -57.80 44.22
N THR A 989 -37.00 -58.28 43.19
CA THR A 989 -38.26 -59.08 43.23
C THR A 989 -39.58 -58.39 43.57
N GLY A 990 -40.49 -58.42 42.58
CA GLY A 990 -41.89 -58.78 42.76
C GLY A 990 -42.90 -57.67 43.07
N GLY A 991 -43.96 -57.59 42.26
CA GLY A 991 -45.29 -57.16 42.74
C GLY A 991 -45.83 -55.82 42.22
N ASP A 992 -46.51 -55.90 41.08
CA ASP A 992 -47.76 -55.22 40.70
C ASP A 992 -48.37 -54.16 41.66
N ARG A 993 -48.57 -52.92 41.15
CA ARG A 993 -49.83 -52.12 41.14
C ARG A 993 -49.61 -50.60 40.91
N GLY A 994 -50.20 -50.07 39.83
CA GLY A 994 -51.06 -48.86 39.87
C GLY A 994 -50.49 -47.45 39.58
N SER A 995 -50.69 -46.97 38.33
CA SER A 995 -51.20 -45.64 37.89
C SER A 995 -50.70 -44.34 38.58
N HIS A 996 -50.23 -43.26 37.94
CA HIS A 996 -50.45 -42.58 36.65
C HIS A 996 -49.14 -41.83 36.29
N ALA A 997 -48.68 -41.69 35.05
CA ALA A 997 -49.25 -40.83 34.01
C ALA A 997 -48.60 -41.16 32.66
N GLN A 998 -49.42 -41.22 31.61
CA GLN A 998 -49.05 -41.56 30.24
C GLN A 998 -48.27 -40.41 29.57
N ALA A 999 -47.09 -40.73 29.03
CA ALA A 999 -46.48 -40.00 27.91
C ALA A 999 -46.66 -40.86 26.65
N ASN A 1000 -47.25 -40.27 25.62
CA ASN A 1000 -47.63 -40.89 24.35
C ASN A 1000 -46.40 -41.26 23.49
N PRO A 1001 -46.20 -42.51 23.03
CA PRO A 1001 -45.04 -42.91 22.25
C PRO A 1001 -45.41 -43.05 20.76
N HIS A 1002 -45.08 -42.05 19.93
CA HIS A 1002 -45.14 -42.21 18.48
C HIS A 1002 -44.15 -41.29 17.76
N TRP A 1003 -42.88 -41.69 17.69
CA TRP A 1003 -41.97 -41.36 16.57
C TRP A 1003 -40.62 -42.12 16.65
N ALA A 1004 -40.61 -43.38 17.08
CA ALA A 1004 -39.45 -44.24 16.84
C ALA A 1004 -39.62 -44.97 15.50
N LYS A 1005 -38.59 -44.86 14.64
CA LYS A 1005 -38.31 -45.60 13.38
C LYS A 1005 -38.75 -44.92 12.07
N ARG A 1006 -37.77 -44.38 11.33
CA ARG A 1006 -37.60 -44.58 9.88
C ARG A 1006 -36.14 -44.28 9.45
N PRO A 1007 -35.60 -44.99 8.43
CA PRO A 1007 -34.17 -45.02 8.12
C PRO A 1007 -33.72 -43.82 7.27
N LEU A 1008 -32.44 -43.49 7.40
CA LEU A 1008 -31.68 -42.56 6.54
C LEU A 1008 -31.79 -43.01 5.07
N ILE A 1009 -32.30 -42.13 4.19
CA ILE A 1009 -32.29 -42.31 2.73
C ILE A 1009 -31.72 -41.06 2.08
N GLY A 1010 -30.68 -41.26 1.27
CA GLY A 1010 -30.43 -40.59 -0.01
C GLY A 1010 -29.95 -39.13 0.02
N ALA A 1011 -28.65 -38.94 -0.19
CA ALA A 1011 -28.13 -37.70 -0.76
C ALA A 1011 -28.70 -37.51 -2.17
N ASN A 1012 -29.23 -36.32 -2.46
CA ASN A 1012 -29.32 -35.81 -3.82
C ASN A 1012 -28.89 -34.34 -3.80
N THR A 1013 -27.77 -34.08 -4.47
CA THR A 1013 -27.26 -32.77 -4.87
C THR A 1013 -28.16 -32.22 -5.96
N ASP A 1014 -28.65 -30.98 -5.79
CA ASP A 1014 -28.92 -29.96 -6.83
C ASP A 1014 -29.99 -28.98 -6.32
N GLY A 1015 -29.56 -27.80 -5.89
CA GLY A 1015 -30.45 -26.77 -5.36
C GLY A 1015 -29.70 -25.53 -4.87
N LEU A 1016 -28.96 -24.85 -5.76
CA LEU A 1016 -28.50 -23.48 -5.49
C LEU A 1016 -29.67 -22.50 -5.70
N PRO A 1017 -29.86 -21.47 -4.85
CA PRO A 1017 -30.92 -20.49 -5.02
C PRO A 1017 -30.78 -19.72 -6.35
N ILE A 1018 -31.91 -19.50 -7.03
CA ILE A 1018 -31.99 -18.72 -8.27
C ILE A 1018 -31.76 -17.25 -7.93
N LEU A 1019 -30.53 -16.75 -8.12
CA LEU A 1019 -30.23 -15.31 -8.04
C LEU A 1019 -30.77 -14.61 -9.30
N PRO A 1020 -31.27 -13.36 -9.21
CA PRO A 1020 -31.74 -12.58 -10.37
C PRO A 1020 -30.62 -12.36 -11.38
N ALA A 1021 -31.00 -11.96 -12.61
CA ALA A 1021 -30.03 -11.61 -13.65
C ALA A 1021 -29.01 -10.57 -13.13
N PRO A 1022 -27.70 -10.72 -13.44
CA PRO A 1022 -26.68 -9.77 -12.99
C PRO A 1022 -26.98 -8.36 -13.50
N LEU A 1023 -26.88 -7.38 -12.61
CA LEU A 1023 -26.94 -5.95 -12.91
C LEU A 1023 -25.74 -5.50 -13.76
N ALA A 1024 -24.56 -6.03 -13.42
CA ALA A 1024 -23.33 -5.79 -14.13
C ALA A 1024 -22.36 -6.96 -13.90
N ARG A 1025 -21.34 -7.04 -14.76
CA ARG A 1025 -20.24 -7.98 -14.63
C ARG A 1025 -18.94 -7.19 -14.68
N LEU A 1026 -18.06 -7.43 -13.71
CA LEU A 1026 -16.72 -6.84 -13.65
C LEU A 1026 -15.73 -7.88 -14.15
N HIS A 1027 -14.88 -7.46 -15.07
CA HIS A 1027 -13.96 -8.36 -15.75
C HIS A 1027 -12.55 -8.22 -15.18
N HIS A 1028 -12.01 -9.32 -14.65
CA HIS A 1028 -10.65 -9.36 -14.13
C HIS A 1028 -9.76 -10.33 -14.92
N LEU A 1029 -8.46 -10.08 -14.81
CA LEU A 1029 -7.40 -10.83 -15.45
C LEU A 1029 -6.60 -11.59 -14.37
N ARG A 1030 -6.07 -12.75 -14.76
CA ARG A 1030 -5.35 -13.68 -13.90
C ARG A 1030 -3.88 -13.75 -14.31
N GLN A 1031 -2.99 -13.82 -13.33
CA GLN A 1031 -1.56 -14.06 -13.57
C GLN A 1031 -1.34 -15.37 -14.35
N GLN A 1032 -0.56 -15.35 -15.43
CA GLN A 1032 -0.24 -16.56 -16.22
C GLN A 1032 1.20 -17.04 -16.10
N PHE A 1033 2.09 -16.33 -15.42
CA PHE A 1033 3.45 -16.82 -15.21
C PHE A 1033 3.46 -17.98 -14.20
N GLU A 1034 4.37 -18.93 -14.39
CA GLU A 1034 4.54 -20.04 -13.46
C GLU A 1034 4.96 -19.52 -12.07
N ARG A 1035 4.25 -20.01 -11.05
CA ARG A 1035 4.46 -19.68 -9.65
C ARG A 1035 5.25 -20.79 -8.95
N PRO A 1036 6.15 -20.46 -8.00
CA PRO A 1036 6.79 -21.45 -7.14
C PRO A 1036 5.75 -22.32 -6.41
N GLU A 1037 6.17 -23.51 -5.97
CA GLU A 1037 5.31 -24.40 -5.20
C GLU A 1037 4.80 -23.71 -3.93
N GLY A 1038 3.47 -23.74 -3.71
CA GLY A 1038 2.80 -23.05 -2.59
C GLY A 1038 2.35 -21.62 -2.89
N GLU A 1039 2.69 -21.05 -4.05
CA GLU A 1039 2.13 -19.78 -4.53
C GLU A 1039 0.99 -19.97 -5.55
N HIS A 1040 0.17 -18.93 -5.70
CA HIS A 1040 -1.05 -18.97 -6.52
C HIS A 1040 -1.02 -17.94 -7.65
N ASN A 1041 -1.68 -18.28 -8.75
CA ASN A 1041 -1.90 -17.40 -9.90
C ASN A 1041 -3.11 -16.51 -9.60
N LEU A 1042 -2.86 -15.32 -9.05
CA LEU A 1042 -3.90 -14.47 -8.48
C LEU A 1042 -4.78 -13.80 -9.54
N CYS A 1043 -6.07 -13.66 -9.22
CA CYS A 1043 -7.08 -12.82 -9.87
C CYS A 1043 -7.85 -12.04 -8.79
N LEU A 1044 -8.31 -10.82 -9.08
CA LEU A 1044 -9.10 -10.05 -8.10
C LEU A 1044 -10.43 -10.75 -7.75
N ALA A 1045 -11.00 -11.51 -8.69
CA ALA A 1045 -12.18 -12.33 -8.45
C ALA A 1045 -11.96 -13.41 -7.37
N ASP A 1046 -10.72 -13.81 -7.09
CA ASP A 1046 -10.39 -14.79 -6.04
C ASP A 1046 -10.73 -14.27 -4.63
N TYR A 1047 -10.91 -12.95 -4.47
CA TYR A 1047 -11.29 -12.31 -3.21
C TYR A 1047 -12.80 -12.13 -3.03
N ILE A 1048 -13.62 -12.69 -3.92
CA ILE A 1048 -15.08 -12.68 -3.82
C ILE A 1048 -15.61 -14.10 -3.75
N ALA A 1049 -16.58 -14.34 -2.86
CA ALA A 1049 -17.16 -15.66 -2.70
C ALA A 1049 -17.77 -16.16 -4.03
N PRO A 1050 -17.37 -17.33 -4.55
CA PRO A 1050 -17.94 -17.89 -5.76
C PRO A 1050 -19.37 -18.37 -5.48
N ARG A 1051 -20.23 -18.38 -6.51
CA ARG A 1051 -21.61 -18.89 -6.38
C ARG A 1051 -21.68 -20.30 -5.77
N SER A 1052 -20.72 -21.15 -6.13
CA SER A 1052 -20.60 -22.53 -5.62
C SER A 1052 -20.31 -22.62 -4.11
N SER A 1053 -19.83 -21.55 -3.48
CA SER A 1053 -19.65 -21.52 -2.02
C SER A 1053 -20.97 -21.45 -1.24
N GLY A 1054 -22.08 -21.11 -1.91
CA GLY A 1054 -23.38 -20.88 -1.28
C GLY A 1054 -23.44 -19.60 -0.43
N ARG A 1055 -22.40 -18.76 -0.43
CA ARG A 1055 -22.36 -17.49 0.30
C ARG A 1055 -22.52 -16.30 -0.65
N LEU A 1056 -23.25 -15.29 -0.20
CA LEU A 1056 -23.36 -14.00 -0.89
C LEU A 1056 -22.26 -13.06 -0.39
N ASP A 1057 -21.54 -12.43 -1.31
CA ASP A 1057 -20.49 -11.44 -1.02
C ASP A 1057 -20.92 -10.03 -1.42
N TYR A 1058 -20.08 -9.04 -1.13
CA TYR A 1058 -20.34 -7.63 -1.42
C TYR A 1058 -19.08 -6.92 -1.91
N ILE A 1059 -19.25 -6.19 -3.00
CA ILE A 1059 -18.22 -5.33 -3.58
C ILE A 1059 -18.70 -3.88 -3.54
N GLY A 1060 -17.78 -2.97 -3.25
CA GLY A 1060 -18.04 -1.54 -3.32
C GLY A 1060 -17.37 -0.87 -4.51
N GLY A 1061 -17.77 0.35 -4.81
CA GLY A 1061 -17.11 1.21 -5.80
C GLY A 1061 -17.14 2.66 -5.36
N PHE A 1062 -16.20 3.47 -5.85
CA PHE A 1062 -16.15 4.89 -5.55
C PHE A 1062 -15.66 5.75 -6.71
N THR A 1063 -16.05 7.02 -6.72
CA THR A 1063 -15.38 8.09 -7.45
C THR A 1063 -15.33 9.34 -6.59
N VAL A 1064 -14.16 9.97 -6.52
CA VAL A 1064 -13.90 11.19 -5.76
C VAL A 1064 -13.17 12.21 -6.63
N THR A 1065 -13.35 13.50 -6.34
CA THR A 1065 -12.66 14.59 -7.04
C THR A 1065 -12.44 15.79 -6.13
N ALA A 1066 -11.34 16.53 -6.34
CA ALA A 1066 -11.14 17.85 -5.74
C ALA A 1066 -12.04 18.94 -6.38
N GLY A 1067 -12.63 18.63 -7.53
CA GLY A 1067 -13.51 19.50 -8.31
C GLY A 1067 -12.76 20.38 -9.31
N ASP A 1068 -13.51 21.06 -10.19
CA ASP A 1068 -12.99 21.88 -11.30
C ASP A 1068 -12.32 23.21 -10.86
N GLY A 1069 -12.28 23.47 -9.55
CA GLY A 1069 -11.62 24.62 -8.96
C GLY A 1069 -10.10 24.57 -9.10
N VAL A 1070 -9.52 23.36 -9.21
CA VAL A 1070 -8.08 23.15 -9.38
C VAL A 1070 -7.61 23.78 -10.69
N GLU A 1071 -8.22 23.41 -11.82
CA GLU A 1071 -7.84 23.92 -13.14
C GLU A 1071 -8.12 25.43 -13.27
N LYS A 1072 -9.23 25.92 -12.69
CA LYS A 1072 -9.57 27.35 -12.69
C LYS A 1072 -8.53 28.20 -11.97
N LEU A 1073 -8.11 27.78 -10.77
CA LEU A 1073 -7.12 28.49 -9.98
C LEU A 1073 -5.72 28.37 -10.59
N ALA A 1074 -5.35 27.20 -11.11
CA ALA A 1074 -4.09 27.03 -11.83
C ALA A 1074 -4.01 27.93 -13.08
N ALA A 1075 -5.10 28.05 -13.84
CA ALA A 1075 -5.18 28.94 -15.00
C ALA A 1075 -5.11 30.43 -14.61
N GLU A 1076 -5.67 30.80 -13.45
CA GLU A 1076 -5.54 32.16 -12.91
C GLU A 1076 -4.07 32.51 -12.63
N PHE A 1077 -3.33 31.62 -11.94
CA PHE A 1077 -1.90 31.81 -11.68
C PHE A 1077 -1.06 31.82 -12.97
N LYS A 1078 -1.36 30.94 -13.94
CA LYS A 1078 -0.68 30.95 -15.25
C LYS A 1078 -0.87 32.28 -15.98
N ARG A 1079 -2.09 32.84 -15.99
CA ARG A 1079 -2.35 34.17 -16.60
C ARG A 1079 -1.60 35.29 -15.90
N ALA A 1080 -1.33 35.15 -14.60
CA ALA A 1080 -0.54 36.10 -13.82
C ALA A 1080 0.98 35.88 -13.94
N GLY A 1081 1.44 34.90 -14.75
CA GLY A 1081 2.86 34.56 -14.88
C GLY A 1081 3.44 33.84 -13.65
N ASP A 1082 2.61 33.28 -12.79
CA ASP A 1082 3.01 32.60 -11.55
C ASP A 1082 2.95 31.07 -11.70
N ASP A 1083 3.92 30.51 -12.44
CA ASP A 1083 3.97 29.07 -12.68
C ASP A 1083 4.16 28.26 -11.39
N TYR A 1084 4.84 28.84 -10.39
CA TYR A 1084 5.04 28.20 -9.09
C TYR A 1084 3.71 27.89 -8.40
N ASN A 1085 2.85 28.90 -8.25
CA ASN A 1085 1.55 28.69 -7.63
C ASN A 1085 0.56 27.95 -8.54
N ALA A 1086 0.72 28.01 -9.86
CA ALA A 1086 -0.05 27.16 -10.78
C ALA A 1086 0.25 25.68 -10.56
N ILE A 1087 1.54 25.29 -10.55
CA ILE A 1087 1.97 23.91 -10.31
C ILE A 1087 1.61 23.47 -8.88
N MET A 1088 1.82 24.35 -7.89
CA MET A 1088 1.43 24.10 -6.49
C MET A 1088 -0.07 23.80 -6.37
N THR A 1089 -0.92 24.56 -7.07
CA THR A 1089 -2.37 24.36 -7.07
C THR A 1089 -2.74 23.00 -7.63
N GLN A 1090 -2.14 22.59 -8.76
CA GLN A 1090 -2.38 21.28 -9.37
C GLN A 1090 -1.91 20.15 -8.44
N ALA A 1091 -0.70 20.26 -7.87
CA ALA A 1091 -0.15 19.28 -6.94
C ALA A 1091 -1.02 19.13 -5.68
N LEU A 1092 -1.50 20.23 -5.10
CA LEU A 1092 -2.45 20.22 -3.98
C LEU A 1092 -3.80 19.61 -4.37
N GLY A 1093 -4.31 19.89 -5.58
CA GLY A 1093 -5.51 19.27 -6.12
C GLY A 1093 -5.41 17.74 -6.11
N ASP A 1094 -4.30 17.20 -6.61
CA ASP A 1094 -4.05 15.75 -6.60
C ASP A 1094 -3.92 15.19 -5.18
N ARG A 1095 -3.24 15.91 -4.28
CA ARG A 1095 -3.17 15.52 -2.85
C ARG A 1095 -4.54 15.44 -2.20
N ILE A 1096 -5.42 16.39 -2.51
CA ILE A 1096 -6.79 16.43 -1.98
C ILE A 1096 -7.62 15.28 -2.56
N ALA A 1097 -7.49 14.98 -3.86
CA ALA A 1097 -8.22 13.88 -4.48
C ALA A 1097 -7.82 12.52 -3.89
N GLU A 1098 -6.53 12.28 -3.66
CA GLU A 1098 -6.00 11.07 -3.01
C GLU A 1098 -6.39 10.97 -1.54
N ALA A 1099 -6.27 12.08 -0.79
CA ALA A 1099 -6.70 12.15 0.61
C ALA A 1099 -8.20 11.87 0.74
N LEU A 1100 -9.00 12.35 -0.23
CA LEU A 1100 -10.44 12.07 -0.28
C LEU A 1100 -10.72 10.59 -0.54
N ALA A 1101 -9.93 9.93 -1.41
CA ALA A 1101 -10.02 8.49 -1.63
C ALA A 1101 -9.69 7.70 -0.35
N GLU A 1102 -8.65 8.10 0.41
CA GLU A 1102 -8.29 7.47 1.69
C GLU A 1102 -9.40 7.66 2.74
N LYS A 1103 -9.93 8.88 2.88
CA LYS A 1103 -11.06 9.19 3.78
C LYS A 1103 -12.29 8.35 3.44
N PHE A 1104 -12.68 8.28 2.16
CA PHE A 1104 -13.85 7.52 1.74
C PHE A 1104 -13.63 6.00 1.79
N HIS A 1105 -12.39 5.54 1.66
CA HIS A 1105 -12.06 4.15 1.93
C HIS A 1105 -12.21 3.82 3.42
N LYS A 1106 -11.71 4.68 4.33
CA LYS A 1106 -11.98 4.53 5.78
C LYS A 1106 -13.48 4.50 6.07
N HIS A 1107 -14.23 5.43 5.49
CA HIS A 1107 -15.69 5.50 5.63
C HIS A 1107 -16.37 4.23 5.09
N ALA A 1108 -15.91 3.69 3.96
CA ALA A 1108 -16.40 2.42 3.42
C ALA A 1108 -16.16 1.24 4.38
N ARG A 1109 -14.98 1.17 5.01
CA ARG A 1109 -14.68 0.16 6.05
C ARG A 1109 -15.59 0.31 7.27
N ASP A 1110 -15.91 1.55 7.67
CA ASP A 1110 -16.84 1.84 8.78
C ASP A 1110 -18.26 1.40 8.47
N LEU A 1111 -18.69 1.60 7.22
CA LEU A 1111 -19.96 1.11 6.71
C LEU A 1111 -20.02 -0.43 6.65
N CYS A 1112 -18.88 -1.10 6.42
CA CYS A 1112 -18.76 -2.55 6.51
C CYS A 1112 -18.61 -3.07 7.95
N GLY A 1113 -18.67 -2.19 8.96
CA GLY A 1113 -18.66 -2.53 10.38
C GLY A 1113 -17.27 -2.81 10.94
N TYR A 1114 -16.40 -3.53 10.22
CA TYR A 1114 -15.06 -3.89 10.69
C TYR A 1114 -14.11 -2.69 10.84
N GLY A 1115 -14.35 -1.59 10.13
CA GLY A 1115 -13.56 -0.37 10.26
C GLY A 1115 -13.89 0.48 11.49
N ARG A 1116 -15.03 0.25 12.17
CA ARG A 1116 -15.51 1.16 13.24
C ARG A 1116 -14.61 1.20 14.47
N THR A 1117 -13.90 0.11 14.74
CA THR A 1117 -12.93 0.00 15.83
C THR A 1117 -11.49 0.27 15.36
N GLU A 1118 -11.30 0.60 14.08
CA GLU A 1118 -10.00 0.91 13.49
C GLU A 1118 -9.56 2.31 13.95
N ASN A 1119 -8.43 2.37 14.65
CA ASN A 1119 -7.82 3.61 15.12
C ASN A 1119 -6.39 3.73 14.55
N LEU A 1120 -6.30 3.80 13.23
CA LEU A 1120 -5.03 3.92 12.51
C LEU A 1120 -4.64 5.39 12.35
N SER A 1121 -3.37 5.67 12.55
CA SER A 1121 -2.77 6.94 12.16
C SER A 1121 -2.72 7.09 10.63
N ASN A 1122 -2.57 8.31 10.13
CA ASN A 1122 -2.44 8.55 8.68
C ASN A 1122 -1.24 7.78 8.08
N GLU A 1123 -0.13 7.66 8.81
CA GLU A 1123 1.04 6.89 8.37
C GLU A 1123 0.74 5.39 8.23
N GLU A 1124 -0.13 4.86 9.08
CA GLU A 1124 -0.59 3.46 9.00
C GLU A 1124 -1.62 3.24 7.89
N LEU A 1125 -2.45 4.25 7.60
CA LEU A 1125 -3.31 4.25 6.41
C LEU A 1125 -2.48 4.22 5.12
N ILE A 1126 -1.44 5.06 5.02
CA ILE A 1126 -0.52 5.07 3.87
C ILE A 1126 0.21 3.73 3.73
N ARG A 1127 0.56 3.07 4.84
CA ARG A 1127 1.12 1.71 4.84
C ARG A 1127 0.08 0.60 4.63
N GLU A 1128 -1.17 0.95 4.35
CA GLU A 1128 -2.26 0.02 4.10
C GLU A 1128 -2.48 -1.00 5.23
N ARG A 1129 -2.26 -0.61 6.50
CA ARG A 1129 -2.43 -1.49 7.67
C ARG A 1129 -3.89 -1.77 8.05
N TYR A 1130 -4.80 -1.58 7.10
CA TYR A 1130 -6.22 -1.86 7.24
C TYR A 1130 -6.60 -3.14 6.49
N ARG A 1131 -7.78 -3.65 6.81
CA ARG A 1131 -8.40 -4.75 6.07
C ARG A 1131 -9.02 -4.26 4.77
N GLY A 1132 -8.77 -5.00 3.68
CA GLY A 1132 -9.35 -4.77 2.37
C GLY A 1132 -8.48 -3.89 1.48
N ILE A 1133 -8.83 -3.81 0.20
CA ILE A 1133 -8.10 -3.03 -0.82
C ILE A 1133 -9.07 -2.20 -1.65
N ARG A 1134 -8.53 -1.19 -2.34
CA ARG A 1134 -9.29 -0.27 -3.19
C ARG A 1134 -8.80 -0.18 -4.66
N PRO A 1135 -8.61 -1.30 -5.39
CA PRO A 1135 -8.01 -1.32 -6.73
C PRO A 1135 -8.75 -0.45 -7.74
N ALA A 1136 -7.98 0.40 -8.41
CA ALA A 1136 -8.43 1.30 -9.45
C ALA A 1136 -8.10 0.72 -10.83
N PRO A 1137 -9.06 0.63 -11.77
CA PRO A 1137 -8.77 0.14 -13.12
C PRO A 1137 -7.63 0.95 -13.77
N GLY A 1138 -6.76 0.28 -14.52
CA GLY A 1138 -5.50 0.81 -15.05
C GLY A 1138 -4.27 0.52 -14.20
N TYR A 1139 -4.44 0.20 -12.91
CA TYR A 1139 -3.33 -0.25 -12.07
C TYR A 1139 -2.96 -1.71 -12.38
N PRO A 1140 -1.73 -2.16 -12.03
CA PRO A 1140 -1.27 -3.52 -12.35
C PRO A 1140 -2.18 -4.67 -11.89
N ALA A 1141 -3.00 -4.47 -10.85
CA ALA A 1141 -3.97 -5.46 -10.35
C ALA A 1141 -5.23 -5.60 -11.22
N CYS A 1142 -5.58 -4.55 -11.97
CA CYS A 1142 -6.72 -4.50 -12.87
C CYS A 1142 -6.36 -3.59 -14.07
N PRO A 1143 -5.46 -4.04 -14.97
CA PRO A 1143 -4.80 -3.16 -15.94
C PRO A 1143 -5.73 -2.58 -17.02
N ASP A 1144 -6.92 -3.15 -17.19
CA ASP A 1144 -7.90 -2.68 -18.16
C ASP A 1144 -8.55 -1.36 -17.70
N HIS A 1145 -8.27 -0.28 -18.41
CA HIS A 1145 -8.84 1.04 -18.14
C HIS A 1145 -10.36 1.10 -18.37
N THR A 1146 -10.92 0.25 -19.23
CA THR A 1146 -12.34 0.33 -19.64
C THR A 1146 -13.31 -0.15 -18.58
N GLU A 1147 -12.86 -0.88 -17.55
CA GLU A 1147 -13.69 -1.19 -16.36
C GLU A 1147 -14.16 0.08 -15.63
N LYS A 1148 -13.50 1.24 -15.83
CA LYS A 1148 -14.01 2.53 -15.35
C LYS A 1148 -15.37 2.88 -15.97
N GLN A 1149 -15.67 2.45 -17.19
CA GLN A 1149 -16.97 2.72 -17.82
C GLN A 1149 -18.10 2.01 -17.07
N THR A 1150 -17.87 0.76 -16.65
CA THR A 1150 -18.82 0.03 -15.81
C THR A 1150 -18.97 0.67 -14.44
N LEU A 1151 -17.87 1.07 -13.80
CA LEU A 1151 -17.89 1.80 -12.52
C LEU A 1151 -18.69 3.11 -12.62
N PHE A 1152 -18.44 3.92 -13.65
CA PHE A 1152 -19.12 5.21 -13.87
C PHE A 1152 -20.61 5.04 -14.09
N ARG A 1153 -21.00 4.00 -14.84
CA ARG A 1153 -22.41 3.65 -15.06
C ARG A 1153 -23.09 3.18 -13.78
N LEU A 1154 -22.43 2.36 -12.97
CA LEU A 1154 -22.98 1.84 -11.72
C LEU A 1154 -23.17 2.94 -10.66
N LEU A 1155 -22.22 3.88 -10.56
CA LEU A 1155 -22.25 4.98 -9.61
C LEU A 1155 -23.04 6.20 -10.07
N ASP A 1156 -23.44 6.25 -11.35
CA ASP A 1156 -23.89 7.48 -12.02
C ASP A 1156 -22.93 8.66 -11.79
N THR A 1157 -21.63 8.38 -11.95
CA THR A 1157 -20.53 9.26 -11.52
C THR A 1157 -20.63 10.67 -12.09
N THR A 1158 -20.97 10.79 -13.38
CA THR A 1158 -21.03 12.09 -14.04
C THR A 1158 -22.15 12.97 -13.51
N ALA A 1159 -23.33 12.41 -13.24
CA ALA A 1159 -24.42 13.17 -12.62
C ALA A 1159 -24.09 13.52 -11.16
N ALA A 1160 -23.53 12.55 -10.41
CA ALA A 1160 -23.23 12.71 -8.99
C ALA A 1160 -22.10 13.71 -8.69
N THR A 1161 -21.00 13.65 -9.45
CA THR A 1161 -19.76 14.38 -9.12
C THR A 1161 -19.37 15.42 -10.17
N GLY A 1162 -19.87 15.29 -11.40
CA GLY A 1162 -19.42 16.08 -12.55
C GLY A 1162 -18.19 15.52 -13.26
N VAL A 1163 -17.54 14.48 -12.70
CA VAL A 1163 -16.39 13.81 -13.32
C VAL A 1163 -16.83 13.05 -14.57
N ARG A 1164 -16.05 13.16 -15.64
CA ARG A 1164 -16.30 12.50 -16.93
C ARG A 1164 -15.12 11.63 -17.33
N LEU A 1165 -15.37 10.63 -18.17
CA LEU A 1165 -14.32 9.86 -18.84
C LEU A 1165 -14.03 10.44 -20.22
N THR A 1166 -12.75 10.55 -20.55
CA THR A 1166 -12.30 10.77 -21.93
C THR A 1166 -12.44 9.48 -22.74
N GLU A 1167 -12.20 9.55 -24.04
CA GLU A 1167 -12.19 8.40 -24.96
C GLU A 1167 -11.13 7.33 -24.59
N SER A 1168 -10.07 7.71 -23.88
CA SER A 1168 -9.04 6.81 -23.34
C SER A 1168 -9.30 6.39 -21.87
N CYS A 1169 -10.48 6.73 -21.34
CA CYS A 1169 -10.88 6.51 -19.95
C CYS A 1169 -10.00 7.25 -18.92
N ALA A 1170 -9.38 8.37 -19.28
CA ALA A 1170 -8.87 9.33 -18.29
C ALA A 1170 -10.04 10.06 -17.63
N MET A 1171 -9.89 10.51 -16.37
CA MET A 1171 -10.93 11.24 -15.65
C MET A 1171 -10.71 12.76 -15.77
N THR A 1172 -11.78 13.52 -15.99
CA THR A 1172 -11.75 15.00 -15.98
C THR A 1172 -12.84 15.53 -15.04
N PRO A 1173 -12.53 16.44 -14.08
CA PRO A 1173 -11.24 17.06 -13.75
C PRO A 1173 -10.10 16.08 -13.42
N GLY A 1174 -8.85 16.48 -13.66
CA GLY A 1174 -7.69 15.58 -13.57
C GLY A 1174 -7.43 15.08 -12.15
N SER A 1175 -7.62 15.95 -11.15
CA SER A 1175 -7.53 15.61 -9.73
C SER A 1175 -8.75 14.81 -9.25
N SER A 1176 -8.84 13.56 -9.70
CA SER A 1176 -9.92 12.61 -9.42
C SER A 1176 -9.39 11.20 -9.23
N VAL A 1177 -10.04 10.41 -8.36
CA VAL A 1177 -9.69 9.00 -8.10
C VAL A 1177 -10.95 8.14 -8.15
N SER A 1178 -10.86 6.94 -8.73
CA SER A 1178 -11.96 5.97 -8.74
C SER A 1178 -11.44 4.54 -8.64
N GLY A 1179 -12.25 3.65 -8.07
CA GLY A 1179 -11.87 2.25 -7.89
C GLY A 1179 -12.95 1.39 -7.24
N TRP A 1180 -12.59 0.15 -6.94
CA TRP A 1180 -13.45 -0.87 -6.32
C TRP A 1180 -13.03 -1.13 -4.88
N TYR A 1181 -13.96 -1.41 -3.97
CA TYR A 1181 -13.65 -1.85 -2.60
C TYR A 1181 -13.80 -3.37 -2.48
N PHE A 1182 -12.71 -4.05 -2.09
CA PHE A 1182 -12.71 -5.47 -1.75
C PHE A 1182 -12.55 -5.64 -0.25
N ASN A 1183 -13.48 -6.35 0.39
CA ASN A 1183 -13.56 -6.48 1.85
C ASN A 1183 -12.89 -7.74 2.40
N HIS A 1184 -12.40 -8.62 1.54
CA HIS A 1184 -11.80 -9.89 1.96
C HIS A 1184 -10.53 -9.64 2.80
N PRO A 1185 -10.36 -10.31 3.95
CA PRO A 1185 -9.23 -10.04 4.86
C PRO A 1185 -7.86 -10.37 4.26
N ALA A 1186 -7.79 -11.30 3.31
CA ALA A 1186 -6.57 -11.64 2.58
C ALA A 1186 -6.39 -10.88 1.25
N ALA A 1187 -7.29 -9.92 0.94
CA ALA A 1187 -7.15 -9.13 -0.28
C ALA A 1187 -5.87 -8.28 -0.21
N LYS A 1188 -5.09 -8.32 -1.29
CA LYS A 1188 -3.85 -7.55 -1.44
C LYS A 1188 -3.68 -7.10 -2.88
N TYR A 1189 -2.93 -6.03 -3.08
CA TYR A 1189 -2.52 -5.63 -4.43
C TYR A 1189 -1.49 -6.61 -4.99
N PHE A 1190 -1.60 -6.89 -6.28
CA PHE A 1190 -0.64 -7.69 -7.04
C PHE A 1190 -0.59 -7.19 -8.49
N GLY A 1191 0.51 -7.42 -9.19
CA GLY A 1191 0.55 -7.19 -10.65
C GLY A 1191 0.10 -8.43 -11.41
N VAL A 1192 -0.87 -8.31 -12.32
CA VAL A 1192 -1.29 -9.42 -13.20
C VAL A 1192 -0.11 -9.89 -14.07
N GLY A 1193 0.78 -8.97 -14.45
CA GLY A 1193 1.95 -9.28 -15.26
C GLY A 1193 1.58 -9.48 -16.73
N LYS A 1194 2.43 -10.21 -17.47
CA LYS A 1194 2.22 -10.52 -18.87
C LYS A 1194 1.24 -11.70 -19.02
N PHE A 1195 0.39 -11.64 -20.05
CA PHE A 1195 -0.56 -12.71 -20.36
C PHE A 1195 -0.58 -13.10 -21.85
N GLY A 1196 -0.94 -14.35 -22.07
CA GLY A 1196 -0.97 -15.03 -23.35
C GLY A 1196 -2.25 -14.75 -24.13
N ARG A 1197 -2.22 -15.12 -25.42
CA ARG A 1197 -3.33 -14.90 -26.35
C ARG A 1197 -4.61 -15.60 -25.93
N ASP A 1198 -4.49 -16.78 -25.33
CA ASP A 1198 -5.62 -17.56 -24.82
C ASP A 1198 -6.46 -16.79 -23.79
N GLN A 1199 -5.81 -16.04 -22.89
CA GLN A 1199 -6.52 -15.19 -21.93
C GLN A 1199 -7.14 -13.96 -22.56
N VAL A 1200 -6.49 -13.34 -23.54
CA VAL A 1200 -7.08 -12.18 -24.24
C VAL A 1200 -8.30 -12.59 -25.05
N GLU A 1201 -8.26 -13.75 -25.71
CA GLU A 1201 -9.41 -14.30 -26.44
C GLU A 1201 -10.57 -14.66 -25.51
N ASP A 1202 -10.30 -15.29 -24.36
CA ASP A 1202 -11.29 -15.57 -23.32
C ASP A 1202 -11.89 -14.26 -22.77
N TYR A 1203 -11.05 -13.28 -22.43
CA TYR A 1203 -11.46 -11.98 -21.94
C TYR A 1203 -12.31 -11.20 -22.98
N ALA A 1204 -11.90 -11.17 -24.25
CA ALA A 1204 -12.65 -10.52 -25.32
C ALA A 1204 -14.04 -11.13 -25.49
N LYS A 1205 -14.15 -12.47 -25.36
CA LYS A 1205 -15.45 -13.18 -25.35
C LYS A 1205 -16.29 -12.80 -24.13
N ARG A 1206 -15.71 -12.81 -22.91
CA ARG A 1206 -16.41 -12.44 -21.66
C ARG A 1206 -16.95 -11.02 -21.71
N LYS A 1207 -16.16 -10.09 -22.25
CA LYS A 1207 -16.49 -8.67 -22.37
C LYS A 1207 -17.31 -8.31 -23.62
N GLN A 1208 -17.48 -9.26 -24.53
CA GLN A 1208 -18.22 -9.09 -25.79
C GLN A 1208 -17.66 -7.99 -26.70
N ILE A 1209 -16.33 -7.90 -26.77
CA ILE A 1209 -15.61 -6.98 -27.65
C ILE A 1209 -14.77 -7.74 -28.69
N PRO A 1210 -14.44 -7.13 -29.85
CA PRO A 1210 -13.51 -7.71 -30.79
C PRO A 1210 -12.13 -7.96 -30.15
N LEU A 1211 -11.46 -9.04 -30.54
CA LEU A 1211 -10.11 -9.37 -30.05
C LEU A 1211 -9.13 -8.21 -30.24
N ALA A 1212 -9.14 -7.57 -31.42
CA ALA A 1212 -8.29 -6.42 -31.71
C ALA A 1212 -8.51 -5.24 -30.76
N GLU A 1213 -9.75 -5.05 -30.28
CA GLU A 1213 -10.05 -4.00 -29.31
C GLU A 1213 -9.49 -4.37 -27.92
N ALA A 1214 -9.63 -5.62 -27.49
CA ALA A 1214 -9.03 -6.12 -26.26
C ALA A 1214 -7.49 -6.02 -26.30
N GLU A 1215 -6.88 -6.42 -27.41
CA GLU A 1215 -5.43 -6.32 -27.65
C GLU A 1215 -4.94 -4.86 -27.59
N ARG A 1216 -5.72 -3.90 -28.09
CA ARG A 1216 -5.41 -2.47 -27.99
C ARG A 1216 -5.37 -2.00 -26.54
N TRP A 1217 -6.43 -2.22 -25.77
CA TRP A 1217 -6.50 -1.78 -24.37
C TRP A 1217 -5.50 -2.49 -23.45
N LEU A 1218 -5.18 -3.74 -23.76
CA LEU A 1218 -4.27 -4.57 -22.97
C LEU A 1218 -2.83 -4.61 -23.53
N GLY A 1219 -2.54 -3.85 -24.59
CA GLY A 1219 -1.28 -3.90 -25.35
C GLY A 1219 0.00 -3.94 -24.50
N PRO A 1220 0.16 -3.05 -23.50
CA PRO A 1220 1.35 -3.05 -22.63
C PRO A 1220 1.54 -4.33 -21.82
N TRP A 1221 0.52 -5.17 -21.71
CA TRP A 1221 0.47 -6.36 -20.87
C TRP A 1221 0.50 -7.67 -21.68
N LEU A 1222 0.51 -7.60 -23.01
CA LEU A 1222 0.58 -8.79 -23.88
C LEU A 1222 1.99 -9.38 -23.89
N ASP A 1223 2.08 -10.72 -23.89
CA ASP A 1223 3.34 -11.46 -24.12
C ASP A 1223 3.55 -11.85 -25.59
N TYR A 1224 2.59 -11.48 -26.44
CA TYR A 1224 2.63 -11.69 -27.88
C TYR A 1224 2.48 -10.36 -28.62
N ASP A 1225 2.84 -10.34 -29.91
CA ASP A 1225 2.55 -9.18 -30.76
C ASP A 1225 1.18 -9.41 -31.40
N PRO A 1226 0.22 -8.49 -31.21
CA PRO A 1226 -1.06 -8.55 -31.92
C PRO A 1226 -0.84 -8.35 -33.42
N ALA A 1227 -1.66 -9.02 -34.22
CA ALA A 1227 -1.48 -9.14 -35.68
C ALA A 1227 -1.94 -7.90 -36.46
#